data_AF-A0A8C3B3H8-F1
#
_entry.id   AF-A0A8C3B3H8-F1
#
_cell.length_a   1.000
_cell.length_b   1.000
_cell.length_c   1.000
_cell.angle_alpha   90.00
_cell.angle_beta   90.00
_cell.angle_gamma   90.00
#
_symmetry.space_group_name_H-M   'P 1'
#
loop_
_entity.id
_entity.type
_entity.pdbx_description
1 polymer ?
#
loop_
_entity_poly.entity_id
_entity_poly.type
_entity_poly.pdbx_seq_one_letter_code
_entity_poly.pdbx_strand_id
1 'polypeptide(L)'
;MSLRERESGRERETQSERARERVCVQPAPSCSLSVDAQEHVSAREPKPPSGLQDPQCTGPAGIQPVEISITHHVKEGSEKADPRQFELRKVLGQGSFGKVFLVRKVTGPDAGQLYAMKVLKKATLKVRDRVRTKMERDILVEVNHPFIVKLHYAFQTEGKLYLILDFLRGGDLFTRLSKEVMFTEEDVKFYLAELALALDHLHGLGIIYRDLKPENILLDEEGHIKLTDFGLSKESVDHENKAYSFCGTVEYMAPEVVNRRGHTHSADWWSYGVLMFEMLTGTLPFQGKDRKETMTMILKAKLGMPQFLSSEAQSLLRNLFKRNPSNRLGAGPDSVEEIKRHHFFSTIDWNKLFRREIPPPFKPASGRPDDTFYFDPEFTAKTPRDSPGVPPSANAHQLFRGFSFVAITEEDTSVFDLLPRRCNVCIDVRVSRVQQLHRSTSQFSDAYEIKEDIGVGSYSICKRAVHKGTGMEYAVKIISKSKKDPTEEVEILLRYGQHPNIITLKDVYDDGRSVFLVTELMKGGELLDKILRQKFFSEREASAVLYTITKTVEYLHVQGVVHRDLKPSNILYVDESGNAESIRICDFGFAKQLRAENGLLMTPCYTANFVAPEVLKKQGYDAACDIWSLGVLLYTMLTGFTPFANGPEDTPEEILARIGSGKFSLTGGYWNSVSVEAKDLVSKMLHVDPHRRLTAGQVLRHPWVMHRDQLPKYTLNRQDAPHLVKGAMAATYSALNRNVPPVLEPVGCSTLAQRRGLKKITSTAL
;
A
#
# COMPACT_ATOMS: atom_id res chain seq x y z
N MET A 1 -28.92 -67.90 24.48
CA MET A 1 -29.85 -67.91 23.34
C MET A 1 -29.32 -66.86 22.35
N SER A 2 -28.41 -67.23 21.45
CA SER A 2 -28.66 -67.88 20.13
C SER A 2 -29.02 -66.86 19.05
N LEU A 3 -28.39 -66.81 17.86
CA LEU A 3 -27.15 -67.45 17.34
C LEU A 3 -26.89 -66.86 15.92
N ARG A 4 -25.71 -67.13 15.33
CA ARG A 4 -25.30 -66.90 13.91
C ARG A 4 -24.86 -65.48 13.53
N GLU A 5 -23.85 -65.26 12.67
CA GLU A 5 -22.79 -66.12 12.09
C GLU A 5 -21.64 -65.17 11.63
N ARG A 6 -20.37 -65.42 12.04
CA ARG A 6 -19.25 -65.98 11.22
C ARG A 6 -18.99 -65.25 9.88
N GLU A 7 -17.85 -64.56 9.66
CA GLU A 7 -16.42 -64.94 9.67
C GLU A 7 -15.83 -65.32 8.29
N SER A 8 -14.62 -64.81 8.03
CA SER A 8 -13.48 -65.41 7.29
C SER A 8 -13.09 -64.91 5.87
N GLY A 9 -11.77 -64.91 5.59
CA GLY A 9 -11.15 -64.69 4.27
C GLY A 9 -10.12 -63.53 4.21
N ARG A 10 -8.94 -63.58 4.88
CA ARG A 10 -7.64 -64.24 4.54
C ARG A 10 -6.73 -63.53 3.52
N GLU A 11 -5.42 -63.70 3.72
CA GLU A 11 -4.29 -62.93 3.13
C GLU A 11 -3.65 -63.57 1.88
N ARG A 12 -2.70 -62.81 1.26
CA ARG A 12 -1.50 -63.15 0.43
C ARG A 12 -1.46 -62.36 -0.89
N GLU A 13 -0.38 -61.62 -1.23
CA GLU A 13 0.93 -62.09 -1.74
C GLU A 13 0.78 -62.91 -3.05
N THR A 14 1.48 -62.66 -4.18
CA THR A 14 2.72 -61.87 -4.44
C THR A 14 2.95 -61.61 -5.96
N GLN A 15 3.91 -60.71 -6.28
CA GLN A 15 4.77 -60.65 -7.50
C GLN A 15 4.18 -60.34 -8.90
N SER A 16 4.66 -59.24 -9.51
CA SER A 16 5.45 -59.27 -10.78
C SER A 16 6.01 -57.86 -11.12
N GLU A 17 7.34 -57.75 -11.07
CA GLU A 17 8.29 -57.00 -11.95
C GLU A 17 8.16 -55.48 -12.23
N ARG A 18 9.20 -54.65 -11.94
CA ARG A 18 10.43 -54.33 -12.73
C ARG A 18 10.15 -53.66 -14.09
N ALA A 19 10.84 -52.60 -14.53
CA ALA A 19 11.83 -51.70 -13.91
C ALA A 19 11.96 -50.39 -14.73
N ARG A 20 12.79 -49.46 -14.22
CA ARG A 20 13.64 -48.41 -14.88
C ARG A 20 13.56 -48.28 -16.43
N GLU A 21 13.75 -47.10 -17.05
CA GLU A 21 14.79 -46.10 -16.74
C GLU A 21 14.53 -44.70 -17.40
N ARG A 22 15.56 -43.84 -17.38
CA ARG A 22 15.58 -42.43 -17.81
C ARG A 22 15.47 -42.28 -19.36
N VAL A 23 15.19 -41.06 -19.86
CA VAL A 23 16.08 -40.24 -20.73
C VAL A 23 15.39 -38.96 -21.24
N CYS A 24 16.22 -37.98 -21.59
CA CYS A 24 15.93 -36.66 -22.19
C CYS A 24 14.92 -36.65 -23.36
N VAL A 25 14.31 -35.47 -23.59
CA VAL A 25 13.76 -35.08 -24.89
C VAL A 25 14.42 -33.78 -25.35
N GLN A 26 15.05 -33.83 -26.53
CA GLN A 26 15.45 -32.67 -27.34
C GLN A 26 14.79 -32.79 -28.74
N PRO A 27 14.80 -31.74 -29.58
CA PRO A 27 13.70 -31.48 -30.52
C PRO A 27 14.00 -31.79 -32.00
N ALA A 28 12.95 -31.95 -32.80
CA ALA A 28 12.91 -31.92 -34.27
C ALA A 28 11.44 -32.02 -34.77
N PRO A 29 11.10 -31.78 -36.07
CA PRO A 29 11.84 -31.11 -37.15
C PRO A 29 11.00 -30.03 -37.90
N SER A 30 11.55 -29.51 -39.01
CA SER A 30 10.94 -28.60 -40.00
C SER A 30 10.64 -29.29 -41.35
N CYS A 31 10.03 -28.55 -42.30
CA CYS A 31 9.75 -28.89 -43.73
C CYS A 31 8.50 -29.78 -43.98
N SER A 32 7.74 -29.70 -45.10
CA SER A 32 7.65 -28.74 -46.24
C SER A 32 6.50 -29.13 -47.20
N LEU A 33 6.10 -28.26 -48.17
CA LEU A 33 5.33 -28.53 -49.43
C LEU A 33 3.79 -28.78 -49.26
N SER A 34 2.89 -27.89 -49.74
CA SER A 34 2.26 -27.72 -51.10
C SER A 34 1.19 -28.79 -51.44
N VAL A 35 0.04 -28.55 -52.13
CA VAL A 35 -0.29 -27.65 -53.27
C VAL A 35 -1.82 -27.35 -53.37
N ASP A 36 -2.19 -26.30 -54.13
CA ASP A 36 -3.46 -26.02 -54.88
C ASP A 36 -4.84 -25.94 -54.15
N ALA A 37 -5.85 -25.17 -54.63
CA ALA A 37 -6.09 -24.57 -55.96
C ALA A 37 -6.73 -23.14 -55.97
N GLN A 38 -6.92 -22.59 -57.18
CA GLN A 38 -7.28 -21.21 -57.59
C GLN A 38 -8.75 -20.78 -57.25
N GLU A 39 -9.15 -19.50 -57.29
CA GLU A 39 -9.44 -18.68 -58.51
C GLU A 39 -9.10 -17.16 -58.44
N HIS A 40 -9.06 -16.54 -59.63
CA HIS A 40 -8.68 -15.14 -59.94
C HIS A 40 -9.80 -14.10 -59.76
N VAL A 41 -9.45 -12.79 -59.66
CA VAL A 41 -9.75 -11.70 -60.63
C VAL A 41 -8.79 -10.50 -60.41
N SER A 42 -8.50 -9.73 -61.47
CA SER A 42 -7.41 -8.73 -61.57
C SER A 42 -7.81 -7.27 -61.24
N ALA A 43 -6.82 -6.45 -60.84
CA ALA A 43 -6.75 -5.02 -61.21
C ALA A 43 -5.27 -4.57 -61.33
N ARG A 44 -4.98 -3.64 -62.25
CA ARG A 44 -3.60 -3.20 -62.62
C ARG A 44 -3.26 -1.82 -62.05
N GLU A 45 -1.98 -1.60 -61.72
CA GLU A 45 -1.40 -0.26 -61.52
C GLU A 45 -0.86 0.35 -62.84
N PRO A 46 -0.93 1.68 -63.04
CA PRO A 46 -0.27 2.37 -64.16
C PRO A 46 1.11 2.93 -63.78
N LYS A 47 2.06 2.89 -64.74
CA LYS A 47 3.37 3.57 -64.66
C LYS A 47 3.26 5.05 -65.11
N PRO A 48 4.15 5.95 -64.64
CA PRO A 48 4.31 7.29 -65.22
C PRO A 48 5.15 7.27 -66.52
N PRO A 49 4.97 8.24 -67.43
CA PRO A 49 5.76 8.36 -68.67
C PRO A 49 7.04 9.19 -68.51
N SER A 50 7.96 9.03 -69.45
CA SER A 50 9.21 9.78 -69.59
C SER A 50 9.17 10.73 -70.80
N GLY A 51 9.92 11.83 -70.74
CA GLY A 51 10.16 12.75 -71.86
C GLY A 51 11.44 13.56 -71.64
N LEU A 52 12.30 13.66 -72.66
CA LEU A 52 13.63 14.30 -72.58
C LEU A 52 13.61 15.76 -73.08
N GLN A 53 14.52 16.59 -72.55
CA GLN A 53 15.46 17.41 -73.36
C GLN A 53 16.52 18.14 -72.48
N ASP A 54 17.79 17.88 -72.79
CA ASP A 54 18.98 18.73 -72.54
C ASP A 54 19.16 19.73 -73.73
N PRO A 55 20.06 20.76 -73.75
CA PRO A 55 21.40 20.81 -73.11
C PRO A 55 22.00 22.20 -72.70
N GLN A 56 23.29 22.20 -72.29
CA GLN A 56 24.25 23.33 -72.09
C GLN A 56 24.00 24.21 -70.83
N CYS A 57 24.97 24.77 -70.06
CA CYS A 57 26.45 24.70 -69.92
C CYS A 57 26.82 25.53 -68.63
N THR A 58 27.97 25.51 -67.93
CA THR A 58 29.29 24.81 -67.94
C THR A 58 29.78 24.62 -66.48
N GLY A 59 30.89 23.89 -66.23
CA GLY A 59 31.65 23.93 -64.96
C GLY A 59 32.67 25.11 -64.87
N PRO A 60 33.57 25.19 -63.87
CA PRO A 60 34.01 24.12 -62.95
C PRO A 60 34.19 24.54 -61.46
N ALA A 61 34.98 23.73 -60.72
CA ALA A 61 35.55 23.91 -59.37
C ALA A 61 34.71 23.40 -58.19
N GLY A 62 35.33 22.56 -57.36
CA GLY A 62 34.67 21.82 -56.29
C GLY A 62 34.63 22.59 -54.97
N ILE A 63 33.56 22.33 -54.21
CA ILE A 63 33.47 22.64 -52.78
C ILE A 63 33.28 21.29 -52.08
N GLN A 64 34.19 20.95 -51.16
CA GLN A 64 34.03 19.75 -50.33
C GLN A 64 32.75 19.87 -49.50
N PRO A 65 32.02 18.77 -49.21
CA PRO A 65 30.90 18.84 -48.29
C PRO A 65 31.41 19.28 -46.92
N VAL A 66 31.10 20.51 -46.54
CA VAL A 66 31.42 21.04 -45.22
C VAL A 66 30.71 20.17 -44.18
N GLU A 67 31.48 19.49 -43.33
CA GLU A 67 30.95 18.80 -42.17
C GLU A 67 30.29 19.82 -41.24
N ILE A 68 28.96 19.94 -41.32
CA ILE A 68 28.18 20.76 -40.40
C ILE A 68 28.28 20.11 -39.02
N SER A 69 29.17 20.68 -38.21
CA SER A 69 29.53 20.21 -36.88
C SER A 69 28.34 20.26 -35.92
N ILE A 70 28.41 19.41 -34.89
CA ILE A 70 27.31 19.03 -34.00
C ILE A 70 26.78 20.23 -33.20
N THR A 71 25.53 20.63 -33.41
CA THR A 71 24.80 21.52 -32.50
C THR A 71 24.01 20.71 -31.47
N HIS A 72 24.54 20.66 -30.25
CA HIS A 72 23.80 20.26 -29.06
C HIS A 72 22.97 21.46 -28.58
N HIS A 73 21.64 21.33 -28.47
CA HIS A 73 20.82 22.30 -27.74
C HIS A 73 20.97 22.06 -26.24
N VAL A 74 22.02 22.63 -25.67
CA VAL A 74 22.22 22.83 -24.23
C VAL A 74 22.36 24.34 -24.04
N LYS A 75 21.68 24.93 -23.05
CA LYS A 75 21.72 26.37 -22.81
C LYS A 75 23.15 26.74 -22.39
N GLU A 76 23.72 27.81 -22.95
CA GLU A 76 25.10 28.22 -22.64
C GLU A 76 25.34 28.30 -21.13
N GLY A 77 26.38 27.63 -20.65
CA GLY A 77 26.75 27.57 -19.23
C GLY A 77 26.27 26.34 -18.45
N SER A 78 25.40 25.47 -18.99
CA SER A 78 24.91 24.27 -18.27
C SER A 78 25.73 22.99 -18.55
N GLU A 79 26.06 22.22 -17.50
CA GLU A 79 26.86 21.00 -17.61
C GLU A 79 26.08 19.89 -18.34
N LYS A 80 26.74 19.19 -19.27
CA LYS A 80 26.12 18.11 -20.06
C LYS A 80 25.87 16.87 -19.20
N ALA A 81 24.61 16.47 -19.07
CA ALA A 81 24.24 15.28 -18.29
C ALA A 81 24.84 13.98 -18.86
N ASP A 82 25.47 13.18 -17.99
CA ASP A 82 26.15 11.90 -18.32
C ASP A 82 25.75 10.80 -17.31
N PRO A 83 25.62 9.51 -17.72
CA PRO A 83 25.30 8.41 -16.80
C PRO A 83 26.18 8.33 -15.54
N ARG A 84 27.46 8.74 -15.62
CA ARG A 84 28.42 8.70 -14.51
C ARG A 84 28.09 9.68 -13.38
N GLN A 85 27.24 10.67 -13.63
CA GLN A 85 26.77 11.62 -12.62
C GLN A 85 25.69 11.00 -11.69
N PHE A 86 25.28 9.74 -11.93
CA PHE A 86 24.20 9.06 -11.21
C PHE A 86 24.64 7.67 -10.70
N GLU A 87 24.73 7.51 -9.38
CA GLU A 87 25.02 6.23 -8.70
C GLU A 87 23.75 5.35 -8.68
N LEU A 88 23.78 4.20 -9.36
CA LEU A 88 22.68 3.22 -9.33
C LEU A 88 22.52 2.62 -7.92
N ARG A 89 21.29 2.60 -7.39
CA ARG A 89 20.98 2.07 -6.04
C ARG A 89 20.14 0.79 -6.05
N LYS A 90 19.01 0.77 -6.74
CA LYS A 90 18.07 -0.37 -6.81
C LYS A 90 17.40 -0.40 -8.18
N VAL A 91 16.87 -1.56 -8.59
CA VAL A 91 15.93 -1.63 -9.73
C VAL A 91 14.52 -1.42 -9.19
N LEU A 92 13.79 -0.43 -9.69
CA LEU A 92 12.41 -0.14 -9.27
C LEU A 92 11.38 -0.86 -10.14
N GLY A 93 11.71 -1.11 -11.42
CA GLY A 93 10.82 -1.79 -12.35
C GLY A 93 11.50 -2.18 -13.66
N GLN A 94 10.88 -3.08 -14.42
CA GLN A 94 11.34 -3.48 -15.74
C GLN A 94 10.16 -3.62 -16.72
N GLY A 95 10.17 -2.79 -17.76
CA GLY A 95 9.22 -2.88 -18.87
C GLY A 95 9.78 -3.67 -20.05
N SER A 96 8.97 -3.80 -21.10
CA SER A 96 9.34 -4.47 -22.36
C SER A 96 10.47 -3.79 -23.14
N PHE A 97 10.70 -2.48 -22.93
CA PHE A 97 11.65 -1.67 -23.70
C PHE A 97 12.77 -1.03 -22.86
N GLY A 98 12.74 -1.19 -21.53
CA GLY A 98 13.64 -0.48 -20.62
C GLY A 98 13.55 -0.92 -19.17
N LYS A 99 14.43 -0.37 -18.34
CA LYS A 99 14.48 -0.57 -16.88
C LYS A 99 14.35 0.77 -16.17
N VAL A 100 13.73 0.77 -14.99
CA VAL A 100 13.70 1.92 -14.08
C VAL A 100 14.60 1.62 -12.89
N PHE A 101 15.52 2.53 -12.57
CA PHE A 101 16.44 2.42 -11.44
C PHE A 101 16.21 3.55 -10.45
N LEU A 102 16.33 3.27 -9.17
CA LEU A 102 16.59 4.30 -8.16
C LEU A 102 18.05 4.72 -8.31
N VAL A 103 18.29 6.01 -8.47
CA VAL A 103 19.65 6.57 -8.61
C VAL A 103 19.86 7.72 -7.63
N ARG A 104 21.12 7.95 -7.27
CA ARG A 104 21.55 9.12 -6.50
C ARG A 104 22.44 9.99 -7.35
N LYS A 105 22.15 11.28 -7.49
CA LYS A 105 23.07 12.19 -8.20
C LYS A 105 24.32 12.40 -7.36
N VAL A 106 25.50 12.42 -7.99
CA VAL A 106 26.80 12.54 -7.29
C VAL A 106 27.57 13.83 -7.58
N THR A 107 27.03 14.71 -8.43
CA THR A 107 27.68 15.95 -8.92
C THR A 107 26.65 17.04 -9.20
N GLY A 108 27.10 18.30 -9.26
CA GLY A 108 26.23 19.47 -9.43
C GLY A 108 25.54 19.93 -8.14
N PRO A 109 24.63 20.92 -8.21
CA PRO A 109 24.01 21.54 -7.03
C PRO A 109 23.12 20.58 -6.25
N ASP A 110 22.35 19.74 -6.95
CA ASP A 110 21.48 18.68 -6.43
C ASP A 110 22.22 17.35 -6.14
N ALA A 111 23.52 17.42 -5.82
CA ALA A 111 24.29 16.24 -5.42
C ALA A 111 23.73 15.64 -4.11
N GLY A 112 23.57 14.31 -4.10
CA GLY A 112 22.93 13.56 -3.01
C GLY A 112 21.44 13.29 -3.23
N GLN A 113 20.76 14.03 -4.11
CA GLN A 113 19.33 13.86 -4.41
C GLN A 113 19.04 12.50 -5.06
N LEU A 114 17.87 11.93 -4.73
CA LEU A 114 17.37 10.67 -5.29
C LEU A 114 16.39 10.92 -6.44
N TYR A 115 16.53 10.11 -7.50
CA TYR A 115 15.72 10.18 -8.71
C TYR A 115 15.35 8.79 -9.25
N ALA A 116 14.31 8.72 -10.07
CA ALA A 116 13.96 7.55 -10.87
C ALA A 116 14.57 7.69 -12.28
N MET A 117 15.54 6.83 -12.62
CA MET A 117 16.16 6.79 -13.95
C MET A 117 15.49 5.74 -14.83
N LYS A 118 14.72 6.16 -15.84
CA LYS A 118 14.15 5.30 -16.89
C LYS A 118 15.15 5.17 -18.04
N VAL A 119 15.67 3.96 -18.27
CA VAL A 119 16.70 3.64 -19.28
C VAL A 119 16.10 2.79 -20.40
N LEU A 120 16.11 3.30 -21.63
CA LEU A 120 15.60 2.61 -22.82
C LEU A 120 16.73 2.27 -23.80
N LYS A 121 16.70 1.06 -24.38
CA LYS A 121 17.72 0.62 -25.36
C LYS A 121 17.29 0.98 -26.79
N LYS A 122 18.08 1.81 -27.49
CA LYS A 122 17.74 2.29 -28.86
C LYS A 122 17.57 1.15 -29.88
N ALA A 123 18.34 0.08 -29.72
CA ALA A 123 18.27 -1.11 -30.59
C ALA A 123 16.96 -1.91 -30.46
N THR A 124 16.30 -1.90 -29.29
CA THR A 124 15.03 -2.63 -29.07
C THR A 124 13.78 -1.81 -29.37
N LEU A 125 13.91 -0.48 -29.51
CA LEU A 125 12.81 0.41 -29.88
C LEU A 125 12.48 0.29 -31.38
N LYS A 126 11.25 -0.15 -31.69
CA LYS A 126 10.71 -0.11 -33.06
C LYS A 126 10.41 1.34 -33.45
N VAL A 127 10.30 1.64 -34.75
CA VAL A 127 10.13 3.02 -35.27
C VAL A 127 9.02 3.81 -34.54
N ARG A 128 7.86 3.18 -34.28
CA ARG A 128 6.75 3.81 -33.54
C ARG A 128 7.10 4.12 -32.08
N ASP A 129 7.85 3.24 -31.42
CA ASP A 129 8.23 3.40 -30.01
C ASP A 129 9.32 4.49 -29.86
N ARG A 130 10.18 4.67 -30.88
CA ARG A 130 11.14 5.79 -30.91
C ARG A 130 10.46 7.16 -30.97
N VAL A 131 9.40 7.27 -31.78
CA VAL A 131 8.60 8.51 -31.85
C VAL A 131 7.89 8.75 -30.52
N ARG A 132 7.29 7.72 -29.91
CA ARG A 132 6.68 7.81 -28.57
C ARG A 132 7.65 8.30 -27.51
N THR A 133 8.84 7.70 -27.38
CA THR A 133 9.83 8.13 -26.38
C THR A 133 10.34 9.56 -26.64
N LYS A 134 10.32 10.03 -27.90
CA LYS A 134 10.64 11.43 -28.20
C LYS A 134 9.53 12.37 -27.70
N MET A 135 8.26 12.06 -28.01
CA MET A 135 7.08 12.82 -27.59
C MET A 135 6.88 12.80 -26.06
N GLU A 136 7.09 11.66 -25.40
CA GLU A 136 7.07 11.50 -23.94
C GLU A 136 8.00 12.54 -23.28
N ARG A 137 9.19 12.72 -23.85
CA ARG A 137 10.17 13.71 -23.38
C ARG A 137 9.84 15.14 -23.81
N ASP A 138 9.19 15.39 -24.96
CA ASP A 138 8.69 16.74 -25.30
C ASP A 138 7.63 17.18 -24.27
N ILE A 139 6.59 16.35 -24.07
CA ILE A 139 5.50 16.60 -23.11
C ILE A 139 6.04 16.85 -21.69
N LEU A 140 6.96 16.01 -21.22
CA LEU A 140 7.54 16.14 -19.88
C LEU A 140 8.49 17.35 -19.70
N VAL A 141 8.88 18.04 -20.78
CA VAL A 141 9.62 19.32 -20.70
C VAL A 141 8.66 20.51 -20.56
N GLU A 142 7.47 20.42 -21.16
CA GLU A 142 6.49 21.52 -21.17
C GLU A 142 5.55 21.52 -19.96
N VAL A 143 5.31 20.33 -19.37
CA VAL A 143 4.39 20.16 -18.24
C VAL A 143 5.07 20.48 -16.90
N ASN A 144 4.46 21.38 -16.13
CA ASN A 144 4.86 21.69 -14.76
C ASN A 144 3.62 21.81 -13.86
N HIS A 145 3.34 20.76 -13.08
CA HIS A 145 2.13 20.65 -12.27
C HIS A 145 2.39 19.79 -11.02
N PRO A 146 1.86 20.14 -9.82
CA PRO A 146 2.12 19.40 -8.58
C PRO A 146 1.80 17.91 -8.68
N PHE A 147 0.69 17.57 -9.34
CA PHE A 147 0.20 16.18 -9.49
C PHE A 147 0.67 15.49 -10.78
N ILE A 148 1.77 15.93 -11.38
CA ILE A 148 2.44 15.26 -12.51
C ILE A 148 3.92 15.04 -12.16
N VAL A 149 4.51 13.96 -12.68
CA VAL A 149 5.93 13.65 -12.51
C VAL A 149 6.81 14.68 -13.26
N LYS A 150 7.79 15.26 -12.58
CA LYS A 150 8.75 16.22 -13.17
C LYS A 150 9.89 15.48 -13.85
N LEU A 151 10.31 15.96 -15.03
CA LEU A 151 11.54 15.53 -15.71
C LEU A 151 12.66 16.51 -15.37
N HIS A 152 13.69 16.02 -14.69
CA HIS A 152 14.84 16.83 -14.27
C HIS A 152 15.95 16.80 -15.33
N TYR A 153 16.18 15.65 -15.95
CA TYR A 153 17.20 15.49 -16.98
C TYR A 153 16.75 14.49 -18.05
N ALA A 154 17.05 14.78 -19.32
CA ALA A 154 17.03 13.78 -20.39
C ALA A 154 18.40 13.75 -21.07
N PHE A 155 18.92 12.57 -21.37
CA PHE A 155 20.18 12.43 -22.11
C PHE A 155 20.25 11.09 -22.84
N GLN A 156 21.32 10.91 -23.62
CA GLN A 156 21.49 9.73 -24.45
C GLN A 156 22.96 9.36 -24.59
N THR A 157 23.20 8.07 -24.75
CA THR A 157 24.48 7.51 -25.23
C THR A 157 24.27 6.93 -26.63
N GLU A 158 25.32 6.34 -27.23
CA GLU A 158 25.20 5.72 -28.55
C GLU A 158 24.08 4.67 -28.63
N GLY A 159 23.97 3.81 -27.61
CA GLY A 159 23.01 2.70 -27.57
C GLY A 159 21.72 2.94 -26.77
N LYS A 160 21.59 4.04 -26.00
CA LYS A 160 20.51 4.21 -25.00
C LYS A 160 19.98 5.63 -24.88
N LEU A 161 18.78 5.73 -24.30
CA LEU A 161 18.11 6.95 -23.86
C LEU A 161 17.88 6.88 -22.34
N TYR A 162 17.97 8.03 -21.68
CA TYR A 162 17.84 8.18 -20.23
C TYR A 162 16.87 9.32 -19.93
N LEU A 163 15.89 9.07 -19.07
CA LEU A 163 15.01 10.09 -18.48
C LEU A 163 15.17 10.01 -16.96
N ILE A 164 15.42 11.15 -16.32
CA ILE A 164 15.59 11.29 -14.87
C ILE A 164 14.37 12.03 -14.33
N LEU A 165 13.53 11.28 -13.60
CA LEU A 165 12.22 11.68 -13.12
C LEU A 165 12.22 11.78 -11.58
N ASP A 166 11.18 12.41 -11.00
CA ASP A 166 10.94 12.35 -9.56
C ASP A 166 10.99 10.89 -9.03
N PHE A 167 11.61 10.68 -7.87
CA PHE A 167 11.53 9.40 -7.17
C PHE A 167 10.30 9.37 -6.26
N LEU A 168 9.25 8.69 -6.70
CA LEU A 168 7.96 8.62 -6.02
C LEU A 168 7.88 7.38 -5.14
N ARG A 169 8.28 7.55 -3.87
CA ARG A 169 8.53 6.42 -2.95
C ARG A 169 7.28 5.72 -2.41
N GLY A 170 6.10 6.31 -2.55
CA GLY A 170 4.82 5.70 -2.15
C GLY A 170 4.37 4.56 -3.05
N GLY A 171 5.09 4.30 -4.15
CA GLY A 171 4.75 3.25 -5.12
C GLY A 171 3.56 3.62 -5.99
N ASP A 172 3.02 2.64 -6.72
CA ASP A 172 1.82 2.80 -7.55
C ASP A 172 0.51 2.59 -6.77
N LEU A 173 -0.52 3.31 -7.20
CA LEU A 173 -1.87 3.25 -6.64
C LEU A 173 -2.48 1.84 -6.79
N PHE A 174 -2.10 1.09 -7.83
CA PHE A 174 -2.49 -0.31 -8.02
C PHE A 174 -1.98 -1.22 -6.89
N THR A 175 -0.72 -1.07 -6.51
CA THR A 175 -0.10 -1.81 -5.39
C THR A 175 -0.78 -1.47 -4.06
N ARG A 176 -1.23 -0.22 -3.86
CA ARG A 176 -2.08 0.14 -2.72
C ARG A 176 -3.43 -0.56 -2.79
N LEU A 177 -4.18 -0.39 -3.89
CA LEU A 177 -5.49 -1.02 -4.15
C LEU A 177 -5.49 -2.54 -3.96
N SER A 178 -4.37 -3.21 -4.28
CA SER A 178 -4.26 -4.67 -4.25
C SER A 178 -3.75 -5.25 -2.92
N LYS A 179 -2.94 -4.50 -2.14
CA LYS A 179 -2.32 -5.02 -0.90
C LYS A 179 -3.03 -4.59 0.39
N GLU A 180 -3.56 -3.37 0.46
CA GLU A 180 -4.16 -2.86 1.70
C GLU A 180 -5.42 -2.02 1.45
N VAL A 181 -6.43 -2.21 2.30
CA VAL A 181 -7.38 -1.17 2.75
C VAL A 181 -7.94 -0.30 1.61
N MET A 182 -9.00 -0.77 0.95
CA MET A 182 -9.69 0.01 -0.09
C MET A 182 -10.12 1.40 0.36
N PHE A 183 -10.10 2.33 -0.59
CA PHE A 183 -10.51 3.71 -0.42
C PHE A 183 -11.97 3.85 0.01
N THR A 184 -12.21 4.68 1.02
CA THR A 184 -13.53 5.24 1.29
C THR A 184 -13.93 6.21 0.17
N GLU A 185 -15.22 6.58 0.08
CA GLU A 185 -15.63 7.58 -0.91
C GLU A 185 -14.92 8.93 -0.74
N GLU A 186 -14.52 9.31 0.47
CA GLU A 186 -13.72 10.52 0.73
C GLU A 186 -12.28 10.38 0.21
N ASP A 187 -11.66 9.21 0.40
CA ASP A 187 -10.30 8.96 -0.11
C ASP A 187 -10.30 8.93 -1.66
N VAL A 188 -11.31 8.29 -2.26
CA VAL A 188 -11.50 8.31 -3.72
C VAL A 188 -11.73 9.74 -4.21
N LYS A 189 -12.59 10.51 -3.52
CA LYS A 189 -12.86 11.92 -3.85
C LYS A 189 -11.60 12.78 -3.82
N PHE A 190 -10.74 12.60 -2.80
CA PHE A 190 -9.46 13.29 -2.70
C PHE A 190 -8.57 13.00 -3.93
N TYR A 191 -8.27 11.72 -4.19
CA TYR A 191 -7.38 11.34 -5.28
C TYR A 191 -7.93 11.65 -6.68
N LEU A 192 -9.24 11.52 -6.87
CA LEU A 192 -9.89 11.95 -8.11
C LEU A 192 -9.84 13.46 -8.31
N ALA A 193 -9.93 14.26 -7.25
CA ALA A 193 -9.79 15.71 -7.36
C ALA A 193 -8.35 16.13 -7.76
N GLU A 194 -7.33 15.51 -7.19
CA GLU A 194 -5.93 15.74 -7.61
C GLU A 194 -5.72 15.36 -9.09
N LEU A 195 -6.30 14.22 -9.48
CA LEU A 195 -6.22 13.70 -10.84
C LEU A 195 -6.98 14.58 -11.84
N ALA A 196 -8.13 15.14 -11.46
CA ALA A 196 -8.86 16.09 -12.28
C ALA A 196 -8.05 17.35 -12.56
N LEU A 197 -7.30 17.86 -11.58
CA LEU A 197 -6.37 18.99 -11.77
C LEU A 197 -5.20 18.62 -12.71
N ALA A 198 -4.64 17.41 -12.58
CA ALA A 198 -3.59 16.94 -13.50
C ALA A 198 -4.10 16.83 -14.95
N LEU A 199 -5.31 16.29 -15.15
CA LEU A 199 -5.92 16.17 -16.48
C LEU A 199 -6.30 17.54 -17.07
N ASP A 200 -6.84 18.46 -16.26
CA ASP A 200 -7.14 19.85 -16.64
C ASP A 200 -5.91 20.55 -17.23
N HIS A 201 -4.76 20.47 -16.53
CA HIS A 201 -3.50 21.05 -17.00
C HIS A 201 -3.05 20.46 -18.35
N LEU A 202 -3.13 19.13 -18.52
CA LEU A 202 -2.76 18.47 -19.78
C LEU A 202 -3.73 18.85 -20.92
N HIS A 203 -5.03 18.87 -20.64
CA HIS A 203 -6.06 19.21 -21.63
C HIS A 203 -5.96 20.68 -22.06
N GLY A 204 -5.61 21.58 -21.14
CA GLY A 204 -5.31 22.99 -21.43
C GLY A 204 -4.08 23.21 -22.32
N LEU A 205 -3.12 22.28 -22.30
CA LEU A 205 -1.98 22.23 -23.23
C LEU A 205 -2.30 21.47 -24.54
N GLY A 206 -3.53 20.99 -24.73
CA GLY A 206 -3.93 20.20 -25.91
C GLY A 206 -3.41 18.75 -25.89
N ILE A 207 -2.94 18.26 -24.74
CA ILE A 207 -2.35 16.93 -24.56
C ILE A 207 -3.43 15.96 -24.06
N ILE A 208 -3.68 14.89 -24.81
CA ILE A 208 -4.57 13.79 -24.39
C ILE A 208 -3.70 12.70 -23.75
N TYR A 209 -4.06 12.25 -22.55
CA TYR A 209 -3.22 11.35 -21.76
C TYR A 209 -3.31 9.87 -22.22
N ARG A 210 -4.53 9.35 -22.39
CA ARG A 210 -4.92 8.08 -23.05
C ARG A 210 -4.51 6.75 -22.40
N ASP A 211 -3.81 6.76 -21.26
CA ASP A 211 -3.45 5.52 -20.55
C ASP A 211 -3.72 5.63 -19.05
N LEU A 212 -4.88 6.21 -18.69
CA LEU A 212 -5.27 6.38 -17.30
C LEU A 212 -5.73 5.05 -16.70
N LYS A 213 -4.92 4.58 -15.75
CA LYS A 213 -5.07 3.34 -14.99
C LYS A 213 -4.26 3.45 -13.67
N PRO A 214 -4.56 2.67 -12.61
CA PRO A 214 -3.92 2.84 -11.31
C PRO A 214 -2.40 2.57 -11.31
N GLU A 215 -1.88 1.76 -12.23
CA GLU A 215 -0.44 1.48 -12.35
C GLU A 215 0.37 2.71 -12.81
N ASN A 216 -0.28 3.68 -13.47
CA ASN A 216 0.34 4.91 -13.96
C ASN A 216 0.13 6.11 -13.00
N ILE A 217 -0.44 5.87 -11.81
CA ILE A 217 -0.64 6.88 -10.77
C ILE A 217 0.25 6.49 -9.59
N LEU A 218 1.29 7.28 -9.33
CA LEU A 218 2.25 7.01 -8.25
C LEU A 218 2.01 7.95 -7.07
N LEU A 219 2.44 7.56 -5.88
CA LEU A 219 2.34 8.37 -4.65
C LEU A 219 3.72 8.94 -4.26
N ASP A 220 3.75 10.22 -3.87
CA ASP A 220 4.95 10.86 -3.30
C ASP A 220 5.14 10.50 -1.81
N GLU A 221 6.06 11.16 -1.10
CA GLU A 221 6.37 10.85 0.31
C GLU A 221 5.35 11.44 1.31
N GLU A 222 4.56 12.43 0.90
CA GLU A 222 3.42 12.94 1.64
C GLU A 222 2.16 12.08 1.43
N GLY A 223 2.05 11.46 0.26
CA GLY A 223 0.92 10.65 -0.17
C GLY A 223 -0.03 11.32 -1.16
N HIS A 224 0.40 12.42 -1.80
CA HIS A 224 -0.32 12.99 -2.95
C HIS A 224 0.00 12.17 -4.20
N ILE A 225 -0.92 12.16 -5.18
CA ILE A 225 -0.67 11.46 -6.45
C ILE A 225 0.17 12.28 -7.43
N LYS A 226 0.93 11.58 -8.27
CA LYS A 226 1.52 12.11 -9.50
C LYS A 226 1.29 11.15 -10.66
N LEU A 227 0.78 11.70 -11.76
CA LEU A 227 0.60 11.00 -13.02
C LEU A 227 1.95 10.76 -13.70
N THR A 228 2.19 9.56 -14.22
CA THR A 228 3.44 9.15 -14.89
C THR A 228 3.20 8.47 -16.25
N ASP A 229 4.27 7.97 -16.89
CA ASP A 229 4.31 7.23 -18.16
C ASP A 229 3.54 7.85 -19.35
N PHE A 230 4.03 9.00 -19.81
CA PHE A 230 3.48 9.73 -20.97
C PHE A 230 3.77 9.08 -22.34
N GLY A 231 4.26 7.83 -22.37
CA GLY A 231 4.64 7.10 -23.60
C GLY A 231 3.47 6.79 -24.56
N LEU A 232 2.22 6.95 -24.11
CA LEU A 232 1.01 6.86 -24.94
C LEU A 232 0.25 8.19 -25.08
N SER A 233 0.69 9.27 -24.44
CA SER A 233 0.06 10.59 -24.56
C SER A 233 0.29 11.20 -25.94
N LYS A 234 -0.53 12.18 -26.33
CA LYS A 234 -0.45 12.82 -27.64
C LYS A 234 -1.14 14.20 -27.66
N GLU A 235 -0.43 15.19 -28.20
CA GLU A 235 -0.99 16.47 -28.64
C GLU A 235 -2.07 16.32 -29.73
N SER A 236 -3.10 17.15 -29.69
CA SER A 236 -4.19 17.17 -30.67
C SER A 236 -3.78 17.85 -31.99
N VAL A 237 -3.05 17.13 -32.85
CA VAL A 237 -2.44 17.63 -34.12
C VAL A 237 -3.43 17.90 -35.28
N ASP A 238 -4.74 17.73 -35.10
CA ASP A 238 -5.73 17.82 -36.18
C ASP A 238 -6.63 19.05 -36.00
N HIS A 239 -7.18 19.62 -37.08
CA HIS A 239 -8.06 20.79 -37.03
C HIS A 239 -9.36 20.55 -36.23
N GLU A 240 -9.72 19.28 -35.98
CA GLU A 240 -10.84 18.87 -35.12
C GLU A 240 -10.41 18.41 -33.71
N ASN A 241 -9.13 18.62 -33.32
CA ASN A 241 -8.51 18.17 -32.07
C ASN A 241 -8.64 16.66 -31.76
N LYS A 242 -8.64 15.80 -32.81
CA LYS A 242 -8.85 14.34 -32.68
C LYS A 242 -7.57 13.52 -32.80
N ALA A 243 -7.54 12.40 -32.08
CA ALA A 243 -6.57 11.33 -32.24
C ALA A 243 -7.25 10.03 -32.70
N TYR A 244 -6.64 9.31 -33.65
CA TYR A 244 -7.22 8.10 -34.28
C TYR A 244 -6.52 6.79 -33.89
N SER A 245 -5.50 6.85 -33.03
CA SER A 245 -4.70 5.68 -32.63
C SER A 245 -5.47 4.77 -31.68
N PHE A 246 -5.50 3.46 -31.96
CA PHE A 246 -5.97 2.46 -31.00
C PHE A 246 -4.82 2.14 -30.01
N CYS A 247 -4.89 2.66 -28.79
CA CYS A 247 -3.88 2.49 -27.73
C CYS A 247 -4.49 2.68 -26.32
N GLY A 248 -3.77 2.22 -25.29
CA GLY A 248 -4.21 2.17 -23.89
C GLY A 248 -4.52 0.74 -23.40
N THR A 249 -4.81 0.57 -22.11
CA THR A 249 -5.39 -0.66 -21.54
C THR A 249 -6.88 -0.78 -21.92
N VAL A 250 -7.32 -1.94 -22.42
CA VAL A 250 -8.63 -2.10 -23.11
C VAL A 250 -9.80 -1.81 -22.19
N GLU A 251 -9.68 -2.27 -20.95
CA GLU A 251 -10.63 -2.17 -19.84
C GLU A 251 -10.96 -0.70 -19.50
N TYR A 252 -10.02 0.22 -19.78
CA TYR A 252 -10.12 1.66 -19.52
C TYR A 252 -10.51 2.47 -20.76
N MET A 253 -10.57 1.86 -21.95
CA MET A 253 -10.83 2.57 -23.21
C MET A 253 -12.27 3.07 -23.31
N ALA A 254 -12.43 4.31 -23.77
CA ALA A 254 -13.73 4.86 -24.11
C ALA A 254 -14.36 4.18 -25.36
N PRO A 255 -15.70 4.13 -25.49
CA PRO A 255 -16.39 3.49 -26.61
C PRO A 255 -15.98 4.02 -28.00
N GLU A 256 -15.65 5.31 -28.11
CA GLU A 256 -15.16 5.94 -29.33
C GLU A 256 -13.74 5.48 -29.73
N VAL A 257 -12.88 5.20 -28.73
CA VAL A 257 -11.54 4.62 -28.93
C VAL A 257 -11.66 3.18 -29.43
N VAL A 258 -12.52 2.38 -28.77
CA VAL A 258 -12.80 0.98 -29.16
C VAL A 258 -13.36 0.91 -30.60
N ASN A 259 -14.28 1.81 -30.95
CA ASN A 259 -14.85 1.92 -32.29
C ASN A 259 -13.93 2.61 -33.33
N ARG A 260 -12.75 3.10 -32.95
CA ARG A 260 -11.77 3.78 -33.83
C ARG A 260 -12.33 5.00 -34.57
N ARG A 261 -13.29 5.73 -33.99
CA ARG A 261 -13.98 6.87 -34.63
C ARG A 261 -13.23 8.22 -34.51
N GLY A 262 -12.00 8.18 -33.99
CA GLY A 262 -11.34 9.36 -33.44
C GLY A 262 -11.81 9.63 -32.01
N HIS A 263 -10.93 10.19 -31.18
CA HIS A 263 -11.21 10.59 -29.80
C HIS A 263 -10.53 11.92 -29.47
N THR A 264 -11.15 12.69 -28.58
CA THR A 264 -10.58 13.92 -28.00
C THR A 264 -10.22 13.66 -26.52
N HIS A 265 -9.90 14.71 -25.77
CA HIS A 265 -9.71 14.66 -24.31
C HIS A 265 -10.87 14.02 -23.53
N SER A 266 -12.09 13.98 -24.11
CA SER A 266 -13.26 13.32 -23.50
C SER A 266 -13.02 11.84 -23.18
N ALA A 267 -12.10 11.18 -23.88
CA ALA A 267 -11.75 9.78 -23.62
C ALA A 267 -11.09 9.60 -22.25
N ASP A 268 -10.28 10.56 -21.79
CA ASP A 268 -9.65 10.51 -20.47
C ASP A 268 -10.71 10.57 -19.36
N TRP A 269 -11.79 11.35 -19.53
CA TRP A 269 -12.92 11.38 -18.59
C TRP A 269 -13.72 10.07 -18.52
N TRP A 270 -13.71 9.25 -19.58
CA TRP A 270 -14.24 7.89 -19.48
C TRP A 270 -13.32 7.01 -18.63
N SER A 271 -12.01 7.04 -18.89
CA SER A 271 -11.03 6.27 -18.11
C SER A 271 -10.98 6.70 -16.64
N TYR A 272 -11.21 7.98 -16.36
CA TYR A 272 -11.40 8.55 -15.02
C TYR A 272 -12.65 7.97 -14.33
N GLY A 273 -13.75 7.77 -15.08
CA GLY A 273 -14.94 7.05 -14.61
C GLY A 273 -14.68 5.56 -14.35
N VAL A 274 -13.87 4.90 -15.18
CA VAL A 274 -13.43 3.51 -14.95
C VAL A 274 -12.61 3.41 -13.67
N LEU A 275 -11.62 4.29 -13.50
CA LEU A 275 -10.79 4.37 -12.30
C LEU A 275 -11.63 4.67 -11.04
N MET A 276 -12.55 5.64 -11.10
CA MET A 276 -13.49 5.93 -10.01
C MET A 276 -14.29 4.67 -9.62
N PHE A 277 -14.84 3.96 -10.61
CA PHE A 277 -15.61 2.74 -10.35
C PHE A 277 -14.74 1.64 -9.74
N GLU A 278 -13.52 1.46 -10.22
CA GLU A 278 -12.60 0.44 -9.69
C GLU A 278 -12.15 0.77 -8.27
N MET A 279 -11.76 2.02 -8.00
CA MET A 279 -11.38 2.48 -6.65
C MET A 279 -12.52 2.34 -5.63
N LEU A 280 -13.78 2.55 -6.06
CA LEU A 280 -14.97 2.43 -5.21
C LEU A 280 -15.49 1.00 -5.03
N THR A 281 -15.12 0.04 -5.89
CA THR A 281 -15.73 -1.31 -5.91
C THR A 281 -14.75 -2.47 -5.87
N GLY A 282 -13.45 -2.22 -6.11
CA GLY A 282 -12.45 -3.27 -6.32
C GLY A 282 -12.61 -4.05 -7.62
N THR A 283 -13.43 -3.58 -8.56
CA THR A 283 -13.76 -4.29 -9.81
C THR A 283 -13.89 -3.34 -10.98
N LEU A 284 -13.60 -3.83 -12.18
CA LEU A 284 -13.81 -3.07 -13.41
C LEU A 284 -15.30 -3.03 -13.80
N PRO A 285 -15.82 -1.90 -14.31
CA PRO A 285 -17.23 -1.75 -14.70
C PRO A 285 -17.61 -2.57 -15.94
N PHE A 286 -16.63 -2.87 -16.80
CA PHE A 286 -16.80 -3.62 -18.05
C PHE A 286 -15.61 -4.57 -18.24
N GLN A 287 -15.79 -5.85 -17.90
CA GLN A 287 -14.76 -6.88 -18.06
C GLN A 287 -15.40 -8.21 -18.45
N GLY A 288 -14.96 -8.78 -19.57
CA GLY A 288 -15.34 -10.12 -20.05
C GLY A 288 -14.24 -11.15 -19.80
N LYS A 289 -14.50 -12.40 -20.20
CA LYS A 289 -13.55 -13.52 -20.14
C LYS A 289 -12.40 -13.36 -21.12
N ASP A 290 -12.63 -12.62 -22.20
CA ASP A 290 -11.63 -12.28 -23.20
C ASP A 290 -11.76 -10.83 -23.67
N ARG A 291 -10.73 -10.37 -24.37
CA ARG A 291 -10.61 -9.00 -24.89
C ARG A 291 -11.76 -8.58 -25.81
N LYS A 292 -12.34 -9.50 -26.59
CA LYS A 292 -13.46 -9.25 -27.52
C LYS A 292 -14.78 -9.12 -26.75
N GLU A 293 -14.96 -9.92 -25.70
CA GLU A 293 -16.09 -9.77 -24.77
C GLU A 293 -15.99 -8.44 -24.00
N THR A 294 -14.83 -8.08 -23.43
CA THR A 294 -14.59 -6.77 -22.79
C THR A 294 -14.93 -5.60 -23.71
N MET A 295 -14.42 -5.60 -24.96
CA MET A 295 -14.78 -4.58 -25.95
C MET A 295 -16.30 -4.54 -26.22
N THR A 296 -16.96 -5.69 -26.29
CA THR A 296 -18.41 -5.78 -26.51
C THR A 296 -19.18 -5.19 -25.32
N MET A 297 -18.72 -5.40 -24.09
CA MET A 297 -19.30 -4.84 -22.87
C MET A 297 -19.14 -3.31 -22.84
N ILE A 298 -17.94 -2.78 -23.08
CA ILE A 298 -17.70 -1.32 -23.19
C ILE A 298 -18.67 -0.69 -24.19
N LEU A 299 -18.85 -1.32 -25.36
CA LEU A 299 -19.74 -0.80 -26.39
C LEU A 299 -21.24 -0.91 -26.07
N LYS A 300 -21.70 -1.98 -25.39
CA LYS A 300 -23.14 -2.32 -25.32
C LYS A 300 -23.72 -2.54 -23.92
N ALA A 301 -22.93 -2.92 -22.92
CA ALA A 301 -23.46 -3.29 -21.61
C ALA A 301 -24.03 -2.09 -20.84
N LYS A 302 -25.12 -2.29 -20.10
CA LYS A 302 -25.58 -1.30 -19.11
C LYS A 302 -24.64 -1.36 -17.91
N LEU A 303 -24.26 -0.19 -17.37
CA LEU A 303 -23.51 -0.10 -16.13
C LEU A 303 -24.35 -0.68 -14.99
N GLY A 304 -23.84 -1.70 -14.30
CA GLY A 304 -24.46 -2.21 -13.07
C GLY A 304 -24.11 -1.26 -11.92
N MET A 305 -25.05 -0.40 -11.52
CA MET A 305 -24.78 0.58 -10.47
C MET A 305 -24.83 -0.07 -9.07
N PRO A 306 -23.73 -0.08 -8.30
CA PRO A 306 -23.73 -0.64 -6.96
C PRO A 306 -24.59 0.20 -6.02
N GLN A 307 -25.51 -0.45 -5.30
CA GLN A 307 -26.48 0.23 -4.44
C GLN A 307 -25.90 0.77 -3.12
N PHE A 308 -24.66 0.39 -2.79
CA PHE A 308 -23.96 0.84 -1.58
C PHE A 308 -23.25 2.19 -1.74
N LEU A 309 -23.12 2.70 -2.98
CA LEU A 309 -22.50 3.99 -3.26
C LEU A 309 -23.45 5.14 -2.94
N SER A 310 -22.90 6.29 -2.54
CA SER A 310 -23.66 7.53 -2.34
C SER A 310 -24.42 7.97 -3.60
N SER A 311 -25.48 8.77 -3.41
CA SER A 311 -26.29 9.26 -4.54
C SER A 311 -25.46 10.15 -5.49
N GLU A 312 -24.46 10.80 -4.92
CA GLU A 312 -23.45 11.67 -5.46
C GLU A 312 -22.47 10.88 -6.33
N ALA A 313 -21.87 9.81 -5.79
CA ALA A 313 -21.00 8.91 -6.54
C ALA A 313 -21.75 8.24 -7.71
N GLN A 314 -22.96 7.74 -7.46
CA GLN A 314 -23.83 7.18 -8.51
C GLN A 314 -24.23 8.22 -9.57
N SER A 315 -24.37 9.49 -9.20
CA SER A 315 -24.63 10.60 -10.14
C SER A 315 -23.41 10.88 -11.02
N LEU A 316 -22.22 11.01 -10.43
CA LEU A 316 -20.98 11.28 -11.15
C LEU A 316 -20.67 10.16 -12.15
N LEU A 317 -20.71 8.90 -11.72
CA LEU A 317 -20.51 7.72 -12.59
C LEU A 317 -21.50 7.70 -13.77
N ARG A 318 -22.77 8.05 -13.57
CA ARG A 318 -23.77 8.13 -14.66
C ARG A 318 -23.45 9.22 -15.70
N ASN A 319 -22.74 10.27 -15.31
CA ASN A 319 -22.38 11.39 -16.19
C ASN A 319 -21.03 11.17 -16.89
N LEU A 320 -20.10 10.43 -16.27
CA LEU A 320 -18.85 9.99 -16.88
C LEU A 320 -19.06 8.82 -17.88
N PHE A 321 -19.94 7.87 -17.58
CA PHE A 321 -20.23 6.73 -18.48
C PHE A 321 -21.23 7.03 -19.61
N LYS A 322 -21.29 8.28 -20.07
CA LYS A 322 -22.05 8.66 -21.27
C LYS A 322 -21.28 8.18 -22.51
N ARG A 323 -21.90 7.29 -23.28
CA ARG A 323 -21.31 6.66 -24.47
C ARG A 323 -21.07 7.63 -25.63
N ASN A 324 -21.93 8.64 -25.78
CA ASN A 324 -21.67 9.75 -26.69
C ASN A 324 -20.69 10.71 -25.98
N PRO A 325 -19.46 10.92 -26.49
CA PRO A 325 -18.49 11.81 -25.83
C PRO A 325 -19.01 13.22 -25.63
N SER A 326 -19.78 13.78 -26.57
CA SER A 326 -20.36 15.13 -26.46
C SER A 326 -21.38 15.30 -25.32
N ASN A 327 -21.88 14.21 -24.75
CA ASN A 327 -22.82 14.23 -23.63
C ASN A 327 -22.14 13.84 -22.30
N ARG A 328 -20.80 13.65 -22.30
CA ARG A 328 -20.01 13.21 -21.16
C ARG A 328 -19.57 14.41 -20.33
N LEU A 329 -19.64 14.29 -19.01
CA LEU A 329 -19.15 15.32 -18.10
C LEU A 329 -17.66 15.60 -18.39
N GLY A 330 -17.29 16.87 -18.47
CA GLY A 330 -15.93 17.30 -18.79
C GLY A 330 -15.60 17.37 -20.29
N ALA A 331 -16.55 17.04 -21.18
CA ALA A 331 -16.39 17.18 -22.63
C ALA A 331 -17.06 18.46 -23.21
N GLY A 332 -17.75 19.23 -22.36
CA GLY A 332 -18.33 20.53 -22.73
C GLY A 332 -17.30 21.67 -22.77
N PRO A 333 -17.72 22.89 -23.14
CA PRO A 333 -16.83 24.06 -23.21
C PRO A 333 -16.24 24.45 -21.85
N ASP A 334 -16.96 24.15 -20.76
CA ASP A 334 -16.52 24.36 -19.39
C ASP A 334 -15.48 23.32 -18.93
N SER A 335 -15.22 22.27 -19.71
CA SER A 335 -14.25 21.21 -19.45
C SER A 335 -14.32 20.71 -17.99
N VAL A 336 -13.20 20.65 -17.27
CA VAL A 336 -13.15 20.15 -15.88
C VAL A 336 -14.03 20.95 -14.92
N GLU A 337 -14.44 22.19 -15.20
CA GLU A 337 -15.27 22.97 -14.27
C GLU A 337 -16.65 22.31 -14.06
N GLU A 338 -17.14 21.54 -15.04
CA GLU A 338 -18.32 20.69 -14.87
C GLU A 338 -18.11 19.61 -13.80
N ILE A 339 -16.89 19.07 -13.71
CA ILE A 339 -16.47 18.06 -12.74
C ILE A 339 -16.24 18.73 -11.38
N LYS A 340 -15.53 19.87 -11.33
CA LYS A 340 -15.25 20.62 -10.09
C LYS A 340 -16.52 21.07 -9.36
N ARG A 341 -17.58 21.38 -10.12
CA ARG A 341 -18.90 21.78 -9.60
C ARG A 341 -19.84 20.60 -9.27
N HIS A 342 -19.47 19.35 -9.57
CA HIS A 342 -20.34 18.20 -9.28
C HIS A 342 -20.44 17.97 -7.76
N HIS A 343 -21.64 17.65 -7.26
CA HIS A 343 -21.90 17.57 -5.81
C HIS A 343 -21.00 16.57 -5.06
N PHE A 344 -20.50 15.52 -5.75
CA PHE A 344 -19.53 14.60 -5.19
C PHE A 344 -18.26 15.31 -4.65
N PHE A 345 -17.82 16.41 -5.28
CA PHE A 345 -16.65 17.18 -4.86
C PHE A 345 -16.99 18.39 -3.98
N SER A 346 -18.21 18.53 -3.45
CA SER A 346 -18.63 19.74 -2.72
C SER A 346 -17.84 20.04 -1.43
N THR A 347 -17.09 19.07 -0.91
CA THR A 347 -16.21 19.23 0.26
C THR A 347 -14.77 19.61 -0.09
N ILE A 348 -14.40 19.66 -1.38
CA ILE A 348 -13.04 19.94 -1.84
C ILE A 348 -12.82 21.43 -2.09
N ASP A 349 -11.85 22.01 -1.37
CA ASP A 349 -11.28 23.32 -1.69
C ASP A 349 -10.17 23.13 -2.74
N TRP A 350 -10.55 23.26 -4.02
CA TRP A 350 -9.67 23.06 -5.17
C TRP A 350 -8.38 23.89 -5.14
N ASN A 351 -8.44 25.09 -4.56
CA ASN A 351 -7.28 25.98 -4.46
C ASN A 351 -6.30 25.51 -3.38
N LYS A 352 -6.80 25.04 -2.23
CA LYS A 352 -5.96 24.40 -1.21
C LYS A 352 -5.41 23.07 -1.69
N LEU A 353 -6.20 22.29 -2.43
CA LEU A 353 -5.76 21.02 -3.00
C LEU A 353 -4.59 21.25 -3.96
N PHE A 354 -4.71 22.17 -4.93
CA PHE A 354 -3.64 22.52 -5.85
C PHE A 354 -2.34 22.96 -5.15
N ARG A 355 -2.46 23.70 -4.03
CA ARG A 355 -1.31 24.11 -3.20
C ARG A 355 -0.79 23.03 -2.23
N ARG A 356 -1.33 21.80 -2.27
CA ARG A 356 -1.01 20.68 -1.36
C ARG A 356 -1.24 21.02 0.12
N GLU A 357 -2.21 21.90 0.41
CA GLU A 357 -2.59 22.32 1.77
C GLU A 357 -3.65 21.41 2.42
N ILE A 358 -4.26 20.49 1.65
CA ILE A 358 -5.17 19.46 2.17
C ILE A 358 -4.35 18.19 2.41
N PRO A 359 -4.33 17.62 3.64
CA PRO A 359 -3.55 16.42 3.94
C PRO A 359 -4.11 15.19 3.19
N PRO A 360 -3.25 14.37 2.55
CA PRO A 360 -3.68 13.13 1.93
C PRO A 360 -4.29 12.12 2.93
N PRO A 361 -5.26 11.29 2.50
CA PRO A 361 -5.90 10.28 3.35
C PRO A 361 -4.92 9.17 3.77
N PHE A 362 -3.97 8.84 2.89
CA PHE A 362 -2.86 7.93 3.17
C PHE A 362 -1.54 8.67 3.01
N LYS A 363 -0.70 8.60 4.04
CA LYS A 363 0.71 9.03 4.01
C LYS A 363 1.59 7.79 4.10
N PRO A 364 2.46 7.52 3.11
CA PRO A 364 3.35 6.35 3.11
C PRO A 364 4.23 6.25 4.36
N ALA A 365 4.54 5.03 4.76
CA ALA A 365 5.43 4.76 5.88
C ALA A 365 6.82 5.38 5.65
N SER A 366 7.29 6.19 6.61
CA SER A 366 8.52 6.96 6.51
C SER A 366 9.73 6.17 7.04
N GLY A 367 10.42 5.47 6.14
CA GLY A 367 11.69 4.77 6.41
C GLY A 367 12.93 5.61 6.08
N ARG A 368 14.02 4.95 5.68
CA ARG A 368 15.22 5.59 5.11
C ARG A 368 14.87 6.22 3.75
N PRO A 369 15.54 7.31 3.32
CA PRO A 369 15.20 7.99 2.07
C PRO A 369 15.27 7.13 0.79
N ASP A 370 16.10 6.08 0.80
CA ASP A 370 16.28 5.10 -0.28
C ASP A 370 15.58 3.75 -0.04
N ASP A 371 14.65 3.69 0.91
CA ASP A 371 13.75 2.55 1.06
C ASP A 371 12.76 2.45 -0.11
N THR A 372 12.39 1.22 -0.40
CA THR A 372 11.60 0.84 -1.59
C THR A 372 10.52 -0.17 -1.21
N PHE A 373 9.93 0.02 -0.03
CA PHE A 373 8.95 -0.88 0.57
C PHE A 373 7.72 -1.11 -0.31
N TYR A 374 7.24 -0.04 -0.97
CA TYR A 374 6.09 -0.06 -1.86
C TYR A 374 6.41 -0.49 -3.31
N PHE A 375 7.63 -0.95 -3.59
CA PHE A 375 8.03 -1.48 -4.91
C PHE A 375 8.16 -3.01 -4.87
N ASP A 376 7.88 -3.67 -5.99
CA ASP A 376 7.92 -5.14 -6.06
C ASP A 376 9.32 -5.71 -5.69
N PRO A 377 9.41 -6.62 -4.69
CA PRO A 377 10.64 -7.35 -4.37
C PRO A 377 11.28 -8.07 -5.56
N GLU A 378 10.49 -8.50 -6.55
CA GLU A 378 11.01 -9.11 -7.79
C GLU A 378 11.93 -8.14 -8.54
N PHE A 379 11.74 -6.82 -8.43
CA PHE A 379 12.66 -5.83 -8.98
C PHE A 379 13.69 -5.37 -7.96
N THR A 380 13.28 -5.00 -6.74
CA THR A 380 14.19 -4.35 -5.77
C THR A 380 15.31 -5.26 -5.26
N ALA A 381 15.12 -6.58 -5.28
CA ALA A 381 16.16 -7.56 -4.96
C ALA A 381 17.19 -7.80 -6.09
N LYS A 382 16.91 -7.35 -7.33
CA LYS A 382 17.83 -7.52 -8.46
C LYS A 382 19.03 -6.57 -8.33
N THR A 383 20.24 -7.08 -8.58
CA THR A 383 21.45 -6.26 -8.56
C THR A 383 21.33 -5.09 -9.54
N PRO A 384 21.57 -3.83 -9.11
CA PRO A 384 21.41 -2.64 -9.93
C PRO A 384 22.54 -2.51 -10.97
N ARG A 385 22.43 -3.27 -12.08
CA ARG A 385 23.38 -3.24 -13.19
C ARG A 385 22.69 -2.83 -14.49
N ASP A 386 23.18 -1.75 -15.09
CA ASP A 386 22.79 -1.32 -16.44
C ASP A 386 23.63 -2.07 -17.49
N SER A 387 23.00 -2.99 -18.23
CA SER A 387 23.68 -3.83 -19.23
C SER A 387 24.08 -3.02 -20.48
N PRO A 388 25.23 -3.27 -21.13
CA PRO A 388 25.62 -2.57 -22.35
C PRO A 388 24.51 -2.55 -23.43
N GLY A 389 24.43 -1.44 -24.17
CA GLY A 389 23.48 -1.25 -25.26
C GLY A 389 24.20 -1.16 -26.59
N VAL A 390 23.84 -2.01 -27.55
CA VAL A 390 24.40 -1.99 -28.91
C VAL A 390 23.97 -0.70 -29.63
N PRO A 391 24.86 0.00 -30.35
CA PRO A 391 24.48 1.15 -31.16
C PRO A 391 23.41 0.79 -32.20
N PRO A 392 22.40 1.63 -32.45
CA PRO A 392 21.42 1.40 -33.50
C PRO A 392 21.99 1.82 -34.87
N SER A 393 21.35 1.39 -35.95
CA SER A 393 21.75 1.78 -37.32
C SER A 393 21.74 3.31 -37.55
N ALA A 394 22.55 3.82 -38.47
CA ALA A 394 22.77 5.26 -38.65
C ALA A 394 21.48 6.10 -38.77
N ASN A 395 20.49 5.64 -39.54
CA ASN A 395 19.19 6.31 -39.71
C ASN A 395 18.38 6.40 -38.39
N ALA A 396 18.60 5.49 -37.44
CA ALA A 396 17.98 5.55 -36.11
C ALA A 396 18.55 6.68 -35.24
N HIS A 397 19.81 7.04 -35.44
CA HIS A 397 20.50 8.03 -34.62
C HIS A 397 20.01 9.45 -34.92
N GLN A 398 19.64 9.73 -36.17
CA GLN A 398 19.11 11.03 -36.60
C GLN A 398 17.78 11.39 -35.90
N LEU A 399 16.91 10.42 -35.64
CA LEU A 399 15.60 10.63 -35.02
C LEU A 399 15.69 11.20 -33.59
N PHE A 400 16.79 10.91 -32.88
CA PHE A 400 17.03 11.32 -31.49
C PHE A 400 17.92 12.58 -31.36
N ARG A 401 18.15 13.32 -32.45
CA ARG A 401 18.71 14.68 -32.35
C ARG A 401 17.79 15.55 -31.49
N GLY A 402 18.39 16.33 -30.58
CA GLY A 402 17.68 17.18 -29.63
C GLY A 402 17.12 16.50 -28.36
N PHE A 403 17.42 15.21 -28.10
CA PHE A 403 16.89 14.51 -26.91
C PHE A 403 17.49 14.97 -25.56
N SER A 404 18.65 15.65 -25.57
CA SER A 404 19.31 16.11 -24.35
C SER A 404 18.62 17.34 -23.75
N PHE A 405 18.31 17.29 -22.46
CA PHE A 405 17.63 18.35 -21.70
C PHE A 405 18.11 18.35 -20.24
N VAL A 406 18.15 19.53 -19.63
CA VAL A 406 18.41 19.75 -18.20
C VAL A 406 17.38 20.77 -17.72
N ALA A 407 16.60 20.43 -16.71
CA ALA A 407 15.65 21.36 -16.10
C ALA A 407 16.38 22.44 -15.30
N ILE A 408 15.82 23.64 -15.29
CA ILE A 408 16.29 24.73 -14.43
C ILE A 408 15.86 24.40 -12.99
N THR A 409 16.76 24.53 -12.02
CA THR A 409 16.43 24.26 -10.62
C THR A 409 15.64 25.44 -10.03
N GLU A 410 14.81 25.18 -9.03
CA GLU A 410 13.99 26.25 -8.42
C GLU A 410 14.86 27.33 -7.76
N GLU A 411 16.10 27.00 -7.36
CA GLU A 411 17.11 27.92 -6.85
C GLU A 411 17.52 29.00 -7.88
N ASP A 412 17.66 28.66 -9.16
CA ASP A 412 17.97 29.60 -10.25
C ASP A 412 16.84 30.60 -10.53
N THR A 413 15.62 30.31 -10.06
CA THR A 413 14.44 31.18 -10.26
C THR A 413 14.40 32.33 -9.24
N SER A 414 15.19 32.26 -8.17
CA SER A 414 15.17 33.19 -7.03
C SER A 414 15.73 34.60 -7.34
N VAL A 415 16.30 34.83 -8.53
CA VAL A 415 16.99 36.08 -8.88
C VAL A 415 16.07 37.21 -9.38
N PHE A 416 14.76 36.95 -9.56
CA PHE A 416 13.85 37.94 -10.17
C PHE A 416 12.70 38.48 -9.29
N ASP A 417 12.48 37.94 -8.08
CA ASP A 417 11.45 38.45 -7.15
C ASP A 417 12.05 39.20 -5.94
N LEU A 418 12.51 40.43 -6.19
CA LEU A 418 12.91 41.38 -5.14
C LEU A 418 11.72 42.22 -4.63
N LEU A 419 10.92 41.69 -3.71
CA LEU A 419 10.17 42.51 -2.72
C LEU A 419 9.98 41.75 -1.38
N PRO A 420 10.21 42.40 -0.22
CA PRO A 420 10.37 41.68 1.04
C PRO A 420 9.05 41.40 1.77
N ARG A 421 8.76 40.12 2.06
CA ARG A 421 7.80 39.75 3.10
C ARG A 421 8.52 39.35 4.39
N ARG A 422 8.25 40.10 5.46
CA ARG A 422 8.85 39.88 6.79
C ARG A 422 8.42 38.53 7.37
N CYS A 423 9.39 37.77 7.84
CA CYS A 423 9.18 36.61 8.70
C CYS A 423 8.51 37.01 10.03
N ASN A 424 7.85 36.06 10.68
CA ASN A 424 7.85 36.02 12.14
C ASN A 424 7.73 34.59 12.69
N VAL A 425 8.77 34.19 13.44
CA VAL A 425 8.80 33.19 14.51
C VAL A 425 8.37 31.74 14.19
N CYS A 426 9.36 30.91 13.83
CA CYS A 426 9.39 29.50 14.24
C CYS A 426 10.41 29.35 15.38
N ILE A 427 10.08 28.59 16.42
CA ILE A 427 10.90 28.45 17.63
C ILE A 427 12.08 27.50 17.37
N ASP A 428 13.29 27.95 17.73
CA ASP A 428 14.55 27.19 17.61
C ASP A 428 14.58 26.00 18.60
N VAL A 429 14.34 24.79 18.09
CA VAL A 429 14.59 23.54 18.81
C VAL A 429 15.83 22.88 18.23
N ARG A 430 16.96 23.07 18.92
CA ARG A 430 18.25 22.46 18.59
C ARG A 430 18.19 20.93 18.64
N VAL A 431 17.99 20.29 17.49
CA VAL A 431 18.21 18.85 17.35
C VAL A 431 19.72 18.60 17.22
N SER A 432 20.29 17.94 18.22
CA SER A 432 21.71 17.59 18.26
C SER A 432 22.10 16.71 17.07
N ARG A 433 23.25 17.05 16.45
CA ARG A 433 23.85 16.33 15.31
C ARG A 433 23.96 14.83 15.57
N VAL A 434 23.13 14.03 14.91
CA VAL A 434 23.41 12.59 14.70
C VAL A 434 24.32 12.46 13.49
N GLN A 435 25.45 11.77 13.66
CA GLN A 435 26.49 11.66 12.64
C GLN A 435 26.03 10.82 11.45
N GLN A 436 26.40 11.26 10.24
CA GLN A 436 26.25 10.50 9.01
C GLN A 436 27.00 9.16 9.12
N LEU A 437 26.31 8.04 8.89
CA LEU A 437 26.93 6.75 8.61
C LEU A 437 26.49 6.24 7.22
N HIS A 438 27.47 5.78 6.45
CA HIS A 438 27.35 5.52 5.01
C HIS A 438 26.87 4.10 4.68
N ARG A 439 26.21 3.97 3.51
CA ARG A 439 26.13 2.81 2.59
C ARG A 439 26.09 1.38 3.19
N SER A 440 25.03 0.64 2.88
CA SER A 440 25.10 -0.54 1.97
C SER A 440 23.72 -1.19 1.78
N THR A 441 23.49 -1.84 0.63
CA THR A 441 22.49 -2.90 0.46
C THR A 441 22.98 -4.19 1.14
N SER A 442 23.02 -4.18 2.47
CA SER A 442 23.54 -5.26 3.30
C SER A 442 22.46 -6.31 3.60
N GLN A 443 22.85 -7.58 3.61
CA GLN A 443 22.05 -8.63 4.23
C GLN A 443 22.00 -8.38 5.75
N PHE A 444 20.98 -8.90 6.44
CA PHE A 444 20.87 -8.74 7.90
C PHE A 444 22.15 -9.16 8.64
N SER A 445 22.78 -10.25 8.19
CA SER A 445 24.05 -10.78 8.70
C SER A 445 25.26 -9.87 8.52
N ASP A 446 25.20 -8.87 7.65
CA ASP A 446 26.32 -7.96 7.39
C ASP A 446 26.36 -6.84 8.43
N ALA A 447 25.18 -6.36 8.86
CA ALA A 447 25.02 -5.28 9.84
C ALA A 447 24.89 -5.79 11.28
N TYR A 448 24.27 -6.96 11.49
CA TYR A 448 23.94 -7.47 12.82
C TYR A 448 24.57 -8.85 13.09
N GLU A 449 24.89 -9.09 14.35
CA GLU A 449 25.28 -10.40 14.88
C GLU A 449 24.17 -10.92 15.81
N ILE A 450 23.62 -12.09 15.50
CA ILE A 450 22.60 -12.76 16.32
C ILE A 450 23.24 -13.35 17.58
N LYS A 451 22.56 -13.21 18.72
CA LYS A 451 22.92 -13.80 20.02
C LYS A 451 21.81 -14.76 20.48
N GLU A 452 21.56 -14.88 21.78
CA GLU A 452 20.59 -15.79 22.36
C GLU A 452 19.11 -15.46 22.03
N ASP A 453 18.25 -16.46 22.23
CA ASP A 453 16.79 -16.30 22.20
C ASP A 453 16.32 -15.52 23.43
N ILE A 454 15.54 -14.47 23.19
CA ILE A 454 14.93 -13.61 24.23
C ILE A 454 13.40 -13.76 24.29
N GLY A 455 12.79 -14.44 23.33
CA GLY A 455 11.37 -14.79 23.35
C GLY A 455 10.95 -15.68 22.18
N VAL A 456 9.92 -16.49 22.38
CA VAL A 456 9.34 -17.35 21.33
C VAL A 456 7.84 -17.08 21.26
N GLY A 457 7.39 -16.59 20.11
CA GLY A 457 5.97 -16.42 19.79
C GLY A 457 5.46 -17.55 18.89
N SER A 458 4.14 -17.65 18.72
CA SER A 458 3.50 -18.72 17.93
C SER A 458 3.95 -18.77 16.46
N TYR A 459 4.37 -17.63 15.90
CA TYR A 459 4.75 -17.48 14.49
C TYR A 459 6.14 -16.87 14.26
N SER A 460 6.85 -16.48 15.33
CA SER A 460 8.08 -15.69 15.28
C SER A 460 9.03 -16.03 16.42
N ILE A 461 10.33 -15.85 16.20
CA ILE A 461 11.37 -16.00 17.23
C ILE A 461 12.01 -14.64 17.47
N CYS A 462 12.09 -14.23 18.73
CA CYS A 462 12.76 -12.99 19.15
C CYS A 462 14.16 -13.32 19.70
N LYS A 463 15.19 -12.74 19.11
CA LYS A 463 16.59 -12.91 19.50
C LYS A 463 17.23 -11.58 19.89
N ARG A 464 18.20 -11.59 20.80
CA ARG A 464 19.09 -10.43 20.98
C ARG A 464 20.02 -10.35 19.77
N ALA A 465 20.30 -9.15 19.29
CA ALA A 465 21.25 -8.88 18.23
C ALA A 465 22.17 -7.72 18.60
N VAL A 466 23.41 -7.74 18.12
CA VAL A 466 24.38 -6.65 18.30
C VAL A 466 24.71 -6.06 16.94
N HIS A 467 24.59 -4.74 16.80
CA HIS A 467 24.96 -4.05 15.57
C HIS A 467 26.49 -3.96 15.47
N LYS A 468 27.07 -4.59 14.43
CA LYS A 468 28.51 -4.80 14.28
C LYS A 468 29.32 -3.49 14.21
N GLY A 469 28.73 -2.43 13.65
CA GLY A 469 29.41 -1.13 13.48
C GLY A 469 29.38 -0.23 14.72
N THR A 470 28.50 -0.46 15.69
CA THR A 470 28.34 0.42 16.87
C THR A 470 28.40 -0.29 18.21
N GLY A 471 28.37 -1.63 18.24
CA GLY A 471 28.28 -2.43 19.46
C GLY A 471 26.94 -2.30 20.19
N MET A 472 25.97 -1.55 19.66
CA MET A 472 24.65 -1.38 20.30
C MET A 472 23.80 -2.64 20.21
N GLU A 473 23.05 -2.91 21.27
CA GLU A 473 22.19 -4.08 21.41
C GLU A 473 20.74 -3.78 21.00
N TYR A 474 20.12 -4.75 20.34
CA TYR A 474 18.77 -4.67 19.79
C TYR A 474 18.01 -5.98 20.01
N ALA A 475 16.69 -5.92 19.91
CA ALA A 475 15.83 -7.09 19.80
C ALA A 475 15.45 -7.32 18.33
N VAL A 476 15.58 -8.54 17.83
CA VAL A 476 15.22 -8.93 16.46
C VAL A 476 14.10 -9.95 16.48
N LYS A 477 12.95 -9.60 15.89
CA LYS A 477 11.81 -10.51 15.70
C LYS A 477 11.90 -11.09 14.29
N ILE A 478 12.12 -12.40 14.21
CA ILE A 478 12.26 -13.17 12.96
C ILE A 478 10.91 -13.83 12.65
N ILE A 479 10.26 -13.40 11.57
CA ILE A 479 8.94 -13.85 11.14
C ILE A 479 9.09 -14.65 9.85
N SER A 480 8.58 -15.88 9.81
CA SER A 480 8.63 -16.71 8.60
C SER A 480 7.43 -16.44 7.70
N LYS A 481 7.67 -16.02 6.46
CA LYS A 481 6.62 -15.62 5.49
C LYS A 481 5.63 -16.74 5.17
N SER A 482 6.06 -18.01 5.27
CA SER A 482 5.17 -19.17 5.07
C SER A 482 4.19 -19.41 6.23
N LYS A 483 4.42 -18.78 7.39
CA LYS A 483 3.52 -18.85 8.56
C LYS A 483 2.62 -17.64 8.68
N LYS A 484 3.12 -16.45 8.31
CA LYS A 484 2.44 -15.17 8.53
C LYS A 484 3.03 -14.09 7.63
N ASP A 485 2.17 -13.25 7.06
CA ASP A 485 2.56 -11.99 6.43
C ASP A 485 2.79 -10.91 7.51
N PRO A 486 4.00 -10.31 7.60
CA PRO A 486 4.30 -9.26 8.57
C PRO A 486 3.99 -7.84 8.07
N THR A 487 3.50 -7.66 6.84
CA THR A 487 3.35 -6.33 6.20
C THR A 487 2.56 -5.33 7.08
N GLU A 488 1.37 -5.71 7.55
CA GLU A 488 0.52 -4.86 8.41
C GLU A 488 1.21 -4.53 9.77
N GLU A 489 2.00 -5.46 10.33
CA GLU A 489 2.80 -5.20 11.55
C GLU A 489 3.92 -4.18 11.29
N VAL A 490 4.58 -4.25 10.13
CA VAL A 490 5.62 -3.30 9.72
C VAL A 490 5.04 -1.91 9.48
N GLU A 491 3.94 -1.79 8.73
CA GLU A 491 3.33 -0.49 8.44
C GLU A 491 2.86 0.22 9.71
N ILE A 492 2.21 -0.49 10.64
CA ILE A 492 1.78 0.05 11.93
C ILE A 492 3.00 0.52 12.76
N LEU A 493 4.07 -0.26 12.83
CA LEU A 493 5.25 0.11 13.61
C LEU A 493 6.04 1.27 12.99
N LEU A 494 6.18 1.35 11.66
CA LEU A 494 6.81 2.49 10.99
C LEU A 494 6.00 3.78 11.16
N ARG A 495 4.66 3.69 11.15
CA ARG A 495 3.77 4.85 11.19
C ARG A 495 3.54 5.40 12.61
N TYR A 496 3.42 4.52 13.60
CA TYR A 496 3.04 4.88 14.96
C TYR A 496 4.13 4.65 16.01
N GLY A 497 5.23 3.94 15.68
CA GLY A 497 6.34 3.62 16.59
C GLY A 497 7.21 4.81 17.03
N GLN A 498 6.89 6.04 16.60
CA GLN A 498 7.45 7.27 17.18
C GLN A 498 6.76 7.68 18.50
N HIS A 499 5.59 7.11 18.81
CA HIS A 499 4.91 7.38 20.08
C HIS A 499 5.76 6.83 21.25
N PRO A 500 6.01 7.61 22.33
CA PRO A 500 6.99 7.25 23.36
C PRO A 500 6.67 5.97 24.15
N ASN A 501 5.47 5.40 24.03
CA ASN A 501 5.09 4.14 24.69
C ASN A 501 4.78 2.99 23.71
N ILE A 502 5.14 3.13 22.44
CA ILE A 502 5.13 2.06 21.42
C ILE A 502 6.58 1.67 21.13
N ILE A 503 6.85 0.38 20.88
CA ILE A 503 8.21 -0.07 20.54
C ILE A 503 8.71 0.56 19.24
N THR A 504 9.93 1.10 19.27
CA THR A 504 10.54 1.70 18.08
C THR A 504 11.11 0.63 17.15
N LEU A 505 10.56 0.51 15.95
CA LEU A 505 11.18 -0.20 14.83
C LEU A 505 12.34 0.62 14.26
N LYS A 506 13.53 0.01 14.14
CA LYS A 506 14.78 0.66 13.75
C LYS A 506 15.19 0.32 12.32
N ASP A 507 15.12 -0.95 11.96
CA ASP A 507 15.44 -1.46 10.62
C ASP A 507 14.56 -2.68 10.30
N VAL A 508 14.34 -2.92 9.01
CA VAL A 508 13.63 -4.10 8.48
C VAL A 508 14.50 -4.76 7.42
N TYR A 509 14.66 -6.09 7.50
CA TYR A 509 15.33 -6.87 6.47
C TYR A 509 14.42 -7.99 5.98
N ASP A 510 14.53 -8.31 4.69
CA ASP A 510 13.75 -9.35 4.01
C ASP A 510 14.71 -10.20 3.17
N ASP A 511 14.80 -11.50 3.47
CA ASP A 511 15.63 -12.45 2.71
C ASP A 511 14.83 -13.26 1.66
N GLY A 512 13.55 -12.91 1.48
CA GLY A 512 12.59 -13.61 0.63
C GLY A 512 11.84 -14.75 1.35
N ARG A 513 12.37 -15.30 2.44
CA ARG A 513 11.79 -16.41 3.22
C ARG A 513 11.32 -15.98 4.62
N SER A 514 12.04 -15.03 5.22
CA SER A 514 11.81 -14.49 6.55
C SER A 514 11.99 -12.98 6.53
N VAL A 515 11.26 -12.30 7.41
CA VAL A 515 11.43 -10.87 7.69
C VAL A 515 12.01 -10.70 9.09
N PHE A 516 12.99 -9.82 9.21
CA PHE A 516 13.68 -9.49 10.45
C PHE A 516 13.31 -8.06 10.83
N LEU A 517 12.59 -7.91 11.95
CA LEU A 517 12.23 -6.61 12.51
C LEU A 517 13.22 -6.26 13.61
N VAL A 518 14.08 -5.26 13.38
CA VAL A 518 15.06 -4.78 14.36
C VAL A 518 14.41 -3.71 15.22
N THR A 519 14.35 -3.92 16.53
CA THR A 519 13.69 -3.04 17.50
C THR A 519 14.64 -2.73 18.67
N GLU A 520 14.33 -1.68 19.42
CA GLU A 520 15.02 -1.39 20.69
C GLU A 520 14.92 -2.58 21.68
N LEU A 521 16.02 -2.88 22.39
CA LEU A 521 16.06 -3.97 23.37
C LEU A 521 15.44 -3.55 24.70
N MET A 522 14.33 -4.19 25.08
CA MET A 522 13.66 -3.97 26.37
C MET A 522 14.39 -4.69 27.50
N LYS A 523 15.17 -3.94 28.30
CA LYS A 523 15.99 -4.50 29.40
C LYS A 523 15.24 -4.60 30.72
N GLY A 524 14.13 -3.89 30.87
CA GLY A 524 13.38 -3.78 32.13
C GLY A 524 12.43 -4.93 32.47
N GLY A 525 12.26 -5.90 31.55
CA GLY A 525 11.41 -7.09 31.73
C GLY A 525 9.91 -6.86 31.51
N GLU A 526 9.12 -7.93 31.70
CA GLU A 526 7.66 -7.89 31.59
C GLU A 526 7.00 -7.06 32.70
N LEU A 527 5.98 -6.29 32.32
CA LEU A 527 5.25 -5.38 33.23
C LEU A 527 4.77 -6.08 34.51
N LEU A 528 4.07 -7.20 34.35
CA LEU A 528 3.41 -7.86 35.47
C LEU A 528 4.41 -8.59 36.37
N ASP A 529 5.48 -9.16 35.82
CA ASP A 529 6.54 -9.81 36.62
C ASP A 529 7.23 -8.80 37.54
N LYS A 530 7.41 -7.56 37.09
CA LYS A 530 7.96 -6.47 37.91
C LYS A 530 6.99 -6.05 39.02
N ILE A 531 5.73 -5.83 38.66
CA ILE A 531 4.67 -5.42 39.60
C ILE A 531 4.37 -6.50 40.65
N LEU A 532 4.44 -7.80 40.30
CA LEU A 532 4.24 -8.90 41.24
C LEU A 532 5.44 -9.17 42.17
N ARG A 533 6.64 -8.67 41.84
CA ARG A 533 7.84 -8.76 42.70
C ARG A 533 8.01 -7.58 43.65
N GLN A 534 7.26 -6.50 43.45
CA GLN A 534 7.29 -5.32 44.32
C GLN A 534 6.56 -5.61 45.63
N LYS A 535 7.30 -5.63 46.75
CA LYS A 535 6.74 -5.76 48.11
C LYS A 535 5.78 -4.63 48.50
N PHE A 536 5.95 -3.47 47.88
CA PHE A 536 5.11 -2.29 48.07
C PHE A 536 4.59 -1.87 46.69
N PHE A 537 3.28 -2.01 46.49
CA PHE A 537 2.58 -1.56 45.29
C PHE A 537 1.22 -1.02 45.70
N SER A 538 0.86 0.16 45.22
CA SER A 538 -0.32 0.92 45.64
C SER A 538 -1.28 1.19 44.48
N GLU A 539 -2.52 1.60 44.79
CA GLU A 539 -3.47 2.02 43.77
C GLU A 539 -2.97 3.19 42.93
N ARG A 540 -2.18 4.10 43.52
CA ARG A 540 -1.54 5.20 42.81
C ARG A 540 -0.62 4.69 41.69
N GLU A 541 0.19 3.67 41.98
CA GLU A 541 1.12 3.07 41.00
C GLU A 541 0.37 2.26 39.95
N ALA A 542 -0.64 1.48 40.36
CA ALA A 542 -1.54 0.78 39.43
C ALA A 542 -2.26 1.74 38.48
N SER A 543 -2.72 2.90 38.97
CA SER A 543 -3.38 3.94 38.18
C SER A 543 -2.42 4.66 37.25
N ALA A 544 -1.18 4.93 37.67
CA ALA A 544 -0.14 5.48 36.81
C ALA A 544 0.23 4.54 35.64
N VAL A 545 0.40 3.24 35.92
CA VAL A 545 0.63 2.21 34.90
C VAL A 545 -0.56 2.11 33.94
N LEU A 546 -1.79 2.03 34.46
CA LEU A 546 -2.99 1.96 33.64
C LEU A 546 -3.15 3.22 32.76
N TYR A 547 -2.88 4.40 33.30
CA TYR A 547 -2.95 5.66 32.57
C TYR A 547 -2.03 5.65 31.34
N THR A 548 -0.74 5.28 31.50
CA THR A 548 0.20 5.25 30.37
C THR A 548 -0.24 4.28 29.28
N ILE A 549 -0.65 3.06 29.65
CA ILE A 549 -1.06 2.05 28.67
C ILE A 549 -2.37 2.49 27.98
N THR A 550 -3.36 2.94 28.75
CA THR A 550 -4.66 3.37 28.19
C THR A 550 -4.52 4.60 27.30
N LYS A 551 -3.64 5.55 27.63
CA LYS A 551 -3.33 6.71 26.78
C LYS A 551 -2.72 6.29 25.45
N THR A 552 -1.86 5.27 25.47
CA THR A 552 -1.26 4.69 24.26
C THR A 552 -2.31 3.95 23.41
N VAL A 553 -3.24 3.25 24.05
CA VAL A 553 -4.36 2.57 23.39
C VAL A 553 -5.38 3.56 22.83
N GLU A 554 -5.68 4.66 23.53
CA GLU A 554 -6.51 5.76 22.99
C GLU A 554 -5.88 6.39 21.75
N TYR A 555 -4.57 6.67 21.79
CA TYR A 555 -3.84 7.17 20.63
C TYR A 555 -3.98 6.24 19.41
N LEU A 556 -3.81 4.93 19.61
CA LEU A 556 -4.02 3.94 18.55
C LEU A 556 -5.49 3.92 18.07
N HIS A 557 -6.45 3.84 18.98
CA HIS A 557 -7.88 3.76 18.66
C HIS A 557 -8.39 4.99 17.89
N VAL A 558 -7.91 6.20 18.24
CA VAL A 558 -8.23 7.45 17.53
C VAL A 558 -7.63 7.47 16.11
N GLN A 559 -6.47 6.86 15.90
CA GLN A 559 -5.89 6.63 14.58
C GLN A 559 -6.52 5.40 13.86
N GLY A 560 -7.57 4.81 14.43
CA GLY A 560 -8.24 3.63 13.90
C GLY A 560 -7.43 2.33 14.02
N VAL A 561 -6.35 2.26 14.80
CA VAL A 561 -5.63 1.00 15.03
C VAL A 561 -6.16 0.33 16.29
N VAL A 562 -6.46 -0.97 16.21
CA VAL A 562 -6.76 -1.81 17.38
C VAL A 562 -5.67 -2.87 17.52
N HIS A 563 -5.21 -3.12 18.74
CA HIS A 563 -4.06 -3.99 19.00
C HIS A 563 -4.43 -5.48 19.04
N ARG A 564 -5.61 -5.81 19.59
CA ARG A 564 -6.24 -7.15 19.68
C ARG A 564 -5.50 -8.23 20.48
N ASP A 565 -4.19 -8.12 20.65
CA ASP A 565 -3.36 -9.00 21.50
C ASP A 565 -2.68 -8.22 22.63
N LEU A 566 -3.41 -7.29 23.26
CA LEU A 566 -2.94 -6.67 24.51
C LEU A 566 -2.94 -7.74 25.60
N LYS A 567 -1.75 -8.11 26.05
CA LYS A 567 -1.51 -8.99 27.20
C LYS A 567 -0.18 -8.59 27.87
N PRO A 568 0.03 -8.86 29.17
CA PRO A 568 1.19 -8.29 29.86
C PRO A 568 2.56 -8.81 29.42
N SER A 569 2.65 -9.96 28.73
CA SER A 569 3.89 -10.41 28.08
C SER A 569 4.29 -9.52 26.89
N ASN A 570 3.35 -8.76 26.34
CA ASN A 570 3.55 -7.85 25.20
C ASN A 570 3.74 -6.40 25.67
N ILE A 571 3.84 -6.16 26.98
CA ILE A 571 4.02 -4.84 27.60
C ILE A 571 5.27 -4.90 28.49
N LEU A 572 6.34 -4.26 28.04
CA LEU A 572 7.68 -4.38 28.62
C LEU A 572 8.18 -3.03 29.12
N TYR A 573 9.10 -3.04 30.09
CA TYR A 573 9.86 -1.85 30.46
C TYR A 573 11.14 -1.75 29.62
N VAL A 574 11.50 -0.55 29.15
CA VAL A 574 12.80 -0.28 28.51
C VAL A 574 13.94 -0.58 29.48
N ASP A 575 13.78 -0.23 30.76
CA ASP A 575 14.84 -0.21 31.76
C ASP A 575 14.42 -0.74 33.14
N GLU A 576 15.42 -0.93 34.00
CA GLU A 576 15.20 -1.45 35.36
C GLU A 576 14.48 -0.47 36.30
N SER A 577 14.29 0.81 35.94
CA SER A 577 13.69 1.82 36.85
C SER A 577 12.27 1.46 37.32
N GLY A 578 11.46 0.85 36.44
CA GLY A 578 10.05 0.56 36.73
C GLY A 578 9.14 1.80 36.70
N ASN A 579 9.62 2.94 36.21
CA ASN A 579 8.78 4.10 35.95
C ASN A 579 7.74 3.75 34.85
N ALA A 580 6.47 4.12 35.07
CA ALA A 580 5.41 3.92 34.08
C ALA A 580 5.73 4.58 32.72
N GLU A 581 6.55 5.63 32.68
CA GLU A 581 6.98 6.28 31.42
C GLU A 581 7.95 5.42 30.59
N SER A 582 8.69 4.49 31.20
CA SER A 582 9.56 3.55 30.48
C SER A 582 8.83 2.30 29.97
N ILE A 583 7.49 2.26 30.04
CA ILE A 583 6.67 1.19 29.44
C ILE A 583 6.64 1.32 27.91
N ARG A 584 6.70 0.19 27.20
CA ARG A 584 6.44 0.04 25.76
C ARG A 584 5.44 -1.09 25.51
N ILE A 585 4.55 -0.89 24.55
CA ILE A 585 3.77 -1.95 23.91
C ILE A 585 4.59 -2.51 22.75
N CYS A 586 4.76 -3.83 22.69
CA CYS A 586 5.84 -4.45 21.90
C CYS A 586 5.42 -5.41 20.77
N ASP A 587 4.23 -6.03 20.80
CA ASP A 587 3.84 -7.04 19.80
C ASP A 587 2.59 -6.64 19.01
N PHE A 588 2.81 -5.90 17.93
CA PHE A 588 1.77 -5.45 17.01
C PHE A 588 1.40 -6.51 15.97
N GLY A 589 1.86 -7.76 16.11
CA GLY A 589 1.59 -8.79 15.12
C GLY A 589 0.11 -9.13 14.93
N PHE A 590 -0.75 -8.88 15.92
CA PHE A 590 -2.19 -9.02 15.76
C PHE A 590 -2.92 -7.68 15.62
N ALA A 591 -2.19 -6.56 15.66
CA ALA A 591 -2.79 -5.26 15.46
C ALA A 591 -3.40 -5.15 14.07
N LYS A 592 -4.40 -4.28 13.94
CA LYS A 592 -5.15 -4.10 12.70
C LYS A 592 -5.57 -2.65 12.54
N GLN A 593 -5.41 -2.12 11.34
CA GLN A 593 -6.00 -0.85 10.94
C GLN A 593 -7.51 -1.07 10.67
N LEU A 594 -8.35 -0.54 11.54
CA LEU A 594 -9.80 -0.42 11.36
C LEU A 594 -10.13 0.54 10.22
N ARG A 595 -11.44 0.58 9.95
CA ARG A 595 -12.08 1.09 8.73
C ARG A 595 -13.06 2.19 9.16
N ALA A 596 -13.40 3.11 8.26
CA ALA A 596 -14.20 4.28 8.61
C ALA A 596 -15.56 3.93 9.25
N GLU A 597 -16.04 4.80 10.14
CA GLU A 597 -17.22 4.58 10.99
C GLU A 597 -18.54 4.35 10.24
N ASN A 598 -18.60 4.70 8.95
CA ASN A 598 -19.81 4.58 8.13
C ASN A 598 -20.23 3.13 7.82
N GLY A 599 -19.44 2.14 8.23
CA GLY A 599 -19.76 0.72 8.07
C GLY A 599 -19.72 0.23 6.61
N LEU A 600 -19.19 1.03 5.68
CA LEU A 600 -18.94 0.58 4.33
C LEU A 600 -17.68 -0.31 4.29
N LEU A 601 -17.70 -1.24 3.36
CA LEU A 601 -16.69 -2.26 3.24
C LEU A 601 -15.45 -1.69 2.55
N MET A 602 -14.30 -1.65 3.24
CA MET A 602 -13.02 -1.64 2.52
C MET A 602 -12.87 -3.04 1.89
N THR A 603 -13.45 -3.21 0.72
CA THR A 603 -13.75 -4.53 0.16
C THR A 603 -12.45 -5.32 -0.12
N PRO A 604 -12.43 -6.67 -0.12
CA PRO A 604 -11.30 -7.40 -0.69
C PRO A 604 -11.41 -7.39 -2.21
N CYS A 605 -10.33 -7.06 -2.92
CA CYS A 605 -10.26 -7.29 -4.37
C CYS A 605 -10.51 -8.79 -4.64
N TYR A 606 -11.35 -9.07 -5.64
CA TYR A 606 -11.93 -10.39 -5.97
C TYR A 606 -13.05 -10.92 -5.04
N THR A 607 -14.29 -10.65 -5.46
CA THR A 607 -15.56 -11.32 -5.08
C THR A 607 -16.07 -11.11 -3.65
N ALA A 608 -16.85 -10.04 -3.43
CA ALA A 608 -17.28 -9.63 -2.10
C ALA A 608 -18.78 -9.31 -1.94
N ASN A 609 -19.66 -10.05 -2.60
CA ASN A 609 -21.13 -9.93 -2.41
C ASN A 609 -21.64 -10.45 -1.04
N PHE A 610 -20.77 -10.58 -0.03
CA PHE A 610 -21.02 -11.42 1.17
C PHE A 610 -20.46 -10.89 2.50
N VAL A 611 -19.95 -9.66 2.61
CA VAL A 611 -19.53 -9.18 3.95
C VAL A 611 -20.78 -8.80 4.76
N ALA A 612 -21.06 -9.61 5.77
CA ALA A 612 -22.30 -9.59 6.51
C ALA A 612 -22.25 -8.65 7.75
N PRO A 613 -23.40 -8.16 8.27
CA PRO A 613 -23.46 -7.13 9.31
C PRO A 613 -22.68 -7.45 10.61
N GLU A 614 -22.48 -8.72 10.92
CA GLU A 614 -21.65 -9.21 12.02
C GLU A 614 -20.17 -8.78 11.90
N VAL A 615 -19.65 -8.56 10.69
CA VAL A 615 -18.26 -8.11 10.48
C VAL A 615 -18.10 -6.63 10.89
N LEU A 616 -19.15 -5.82 10.76
CA LEU A 616 -19.17 -4.44 11.25
C LEU A 616 -19.32 -4.41 12.78
N LYS A 617 -20.22 -5.23 13.34
CA LYS A 617 -20.32 -5.44 14.78
C LYS A 617 -19.00 -5.90 15.40
N LYS A 618 -18.20 -6.67 14.65
CA LYS A 618 -16.87 -7.12 15.08
C LYS A 618 -15.83 -5.99 15.19
N GLN A 619 -15.98 -4.85 14.52
CA GLN A 619 -15.01 -3.76 14.62
C GLN A 619 -15.10 -3.03 15.98
N GLY A 620 -16.31 -2.69 16.42
CA GLY A 620 -16.54 -2.17 17.77
C GLY A 620 -16.24 -3.21 18.86
N TYR A 621 -16.44 -4.49 18.57
CA TYR A 621 -16.02 -5.60 19.44
C TYR A 621 -14.50 -5.65 19.62
N ASP A 622 -13.73 -5.58 18.52
CA ASP A 622 -12.26 -5.67 18.56
C ASP A 622 -11.66 -4.52 19.40
N ALA A 623 -12.14 -3.28 19.26
CA ALA A 623 -11.71 -2.15 20.11
C ALA A 623 -12.09 -2.35 21.60
N ALA A 624 -13.27 -2.91 21.87
CA ALA A 624 -13.69 -3.25 23.22
C ALA A 624 -12.91 -4.45 23.81
N CYS A 625 -12.30 -5.32 23.00
CA CYS A 625 -11.40 -6.38 23.46
C CYS A 625 -10.12 -5.82 24.06
N ASP A 626 -9.53 -4.78 23.47
CA ASP A 626 -8.37 -4.10 24.07
C ASP A 626 -8.70 -3.58 25.48
N ILE A 627 -9.87 -2.99 25.68
CA ILE A 627 -10.31 -2.49 27.00
C ILE A 627 -10.59 -3.64 27.99
N TRP A 628 -11.11 -4.77 27.51
CA TRP A 628 -11.26 -5.97 28.34
C TRP A 628 -9.91 -6.48 28.85
N SER A 629 -8.91 -6.57 27.97
CA SER A 629 -7.54 -6.94 28.35
C SER A 629 -6.94 -5.99 29.39
N LEU A 630 -7.15 -4.67 29.23
CA LEU A 630 -6.74 -3.68 30.23
C LEU A 630 -7.49 -3.85 31.57
N GLY A 631 -8.77 -4.26 31.54
CA GLY A 631 -9.55 -4.60 32.74
C GLY A 631 -9.01 -5.84 33.46
N VAL A 632 -8.63 -6.89 32.72
CA VAL A 632 -7.99 -8.10 33.27
C VAL A 632 -6.63 -7.76 33.88
N LEU A 633 -5.83 -6.93 33.20
CA LEU A 633 -4.57 -6.43 33.73
C LEU A 633 -4.79 -5.61 35.01
N LEU A 634 -5.73 -4.65 35.03
CA LEU A 634 -6.04 -3.84 36.20
C LEU A 634 -6.47 -4.70 37.41
N TYR A 635 -7.38 -5.65 37.20
CA TYR A 635 -7.79 -6.61 38.23
C TYR A 635 -6.57 -7.35 38.83
N THR A 636 -5.66 -7.81 37.97
CA THR A 636 -4.46 -8.56 38.37
C THR A 636 -3.40 -7.69 39.05
N MET A 637 -3.29 -6.42 38.67
CA MET A 637 -2.45 -5.42 39.35
C MET A 637 -2.98 -5.15 40.77
N LEU A 638 -4.29 -4.99 40.94
CA LEU A 638 -4.90 -4.66 42.23
C LEU A 638 -4.86 -5.81 43.24
N THR A 639 -5.02 -7.05 42.77
CA THR A 639 -5.22 -8.21 43.65
C THR A 639 -4.08 -9.23 43.69
N GLY A 640 -3.26 -9.27 42.63
CA GLY A 640 -2.29 -10.34 42.45
C GLY A 640 -2.88 -11.68 41.99
N PHE A 641 -4.12 -11.74 41.49
CA PHE A 641 -4.68 -12.92 40.81
C PHE A 641 -5.60 -12.51 39.65
N THR A 642 -5.97 -13.45 38.77
CA THR A 642 -6.79 -13.13 37.58
C THR A 642 -8.29 -13.20 37.87
N PRO A 643 -9.15 -12.45 37.18
CA PRO A 643 -10.59 -12.44 37.45
C PRO A 643 -11.35 -13.72 37.09
N PHE A 644 -10.80 -14.55 36.18
CA PHE A 644 -11.54 -15.69 35.59
C PHE A 644 -10.80 -17.04 35.66
N ALA A 645 -9.47 -17.06 35.83
CA ALA A 645 -8.70 -18.27 36.02
C ALA A 645 -8.16 -18.37 37.47
N ASN A 646 -8.44 -19.51 38.09
CA ASN A 646 -8.00 -19.95 39.40
C ASN A 646 -6.57 -20.53 39.36
N GLY A 647 -6.09 -20.99 38.20
CA GLY A 647 -4.76 -21.57 38.03
C GLY A 647 -4.40 -21.87 36.57
N PRO A 648 -3.17 -22.37 36.31
CA PRO A 648 -2.73 -22.79 34.98
C PRO A 648 -3.46 -24.04 34.44
N GLU A 649 -4.01 -24.87 35.34
CA GLU A 649 -4.69 -26.12 35.01
C GLU A 649 -6.17 -25.94 34.61
N ASP A 650 -6.73 -24.73 34.72
CA ASP A 650 -8.10 -24.44 34.28
C ASP A 650 -8.22 -24.65 32.76
N THR A 651 -9.24 -25.39 32.34
CA THR A 651 -9.51 -25.56 30.91
C THR A 651 -10.03 -24.26 30.28
N PRO A 652 -9.72 -24.00 28.99
CA PRO A 652 -10.27 -22.84 28.28
C PRO A 652 -11.80 -22.77 28.34
N GLU A 653 -12.47 -23.92 28.36
CA GLU A 653 -13.92 -24.05 28.41
C GLU A 653 -14.48 -23.58 29.77
N GLU A 654 -13.83 -23.91 30.88
CA GLU A 654 -14.18 -23.41 32.22
C GLU A 654 -13.95 -21.90 32.37
N ILE A 655 -12.85 -21.38 31.80
CA ILE A 655 -12.55 -19.95 31.81
C ILE A 655 -13.59 -19.18 30.98
N LEU A 656 -13.91 -19.66 29.78
CA LEU A 656 -14.96 -19.07 28.93
C LEU A 656 -16.34 -19.13 29.58
N ALA A 657 -16.68 -20.19 30.31
CA ALA A 657 -17.93 -20.27 31.07
C ALA A 657 -18.00 -19.21 32.19
N ARG A 658 -16.90 -18.98 32.92
CA ARG A 658 -16.82 -17.93 33.95
C ARG A 658 -16.94 -16.54 33.34
N ILE A 659 -16.23 -16.27 32.23
CA ILE A 659 -16.32 -15.03 31.46
C ILE A 659 -17.77 -14.78 30.98
N GLY A 660 -18.40 -15.77 30.34
CA GLY A 660 -19.77 -15.69 29.84
C GLY A 660 -20.82 -15.52 30.93
N SER A 661 -20.55 -16.00 32.16
CA SER A 661 -21.42 -15.77 33.31
C SER A 661 -21.38 -14.33 33.84
N GLY A 662 -20.34 -13.56 33.51
CA GLY A 662 -20.09 -12.22 34.03
C GLY A 662 -19.75 -12.14 35.52
N LYS A 663 -19.59 -13.29 36.21
CA LYS A 663 -19.37 -13.34 37.66
C LYS A 663 -17.87 -13.39 37.98
N PHE A 664 -17.35 -12.27 38.47
CA PHE A 664 -16.07 -12.17 39.17
C PHE A 664 -16.28 -11.41 40.48
N SER A 665 -15.45 -11.67 41.50
CA SER A 665 -15.61 -11.00 42.80
C SER A 665 -14.91 -9.65 42.83
N LEU A 666 -15.59 -8.63 43.37
CA LEU A 666 -15.04 -7.33 43.75
C LEU A 666 -15.17 -7.07 45.27
N THR A 667 -15.45 -8.13 46.04
CA THR A 667 -15.80 -8.08 47.47
C THR A 667 -15.11 -9.19 48.25
N GLY A 668 -14.67 -8.90 49.47
CA GLY A 668 -14.00 -9.88 50.33
C GLY A 668 -12.51 -10.07 50.02
N GLY A 669 -11.78 -10.63 50.99
CA GLY A 669 -10.35 -10.89 50.88
C GLY A 669 -9.55 -9.64 50.50
N TYR A 670 -8.71 -9.75 49.47
CA TYR A 670 -7.86 -8.68 48.96
C TYR A 670 -8.64 -7.40 48.56
N TRP A 671 -9.87 -7.55 48.04
CA TRP A 671 -10.73 -6.42 47.66
C TRP A 671 -11.20 -5.55 48.84
N ASN A 672 -11.06 -6.01 50.09
CA ASN A 672 -11.37 -5.19 51.26
C ASN A 672 -10.43 -3.99 51.40
N SER A 673 -9.22 -4.08 50.84
CA SER A 673 -8.22 -2.99 50.85
C SER A 673 -8.30 -2.03 49.66
N VAL A 674 -9.16 -2.32 48.67
CA VAL A 674 -9.25 -1.59 47.40
C VAL A 674 -10.40 -0.56 47.42
N SER A 675 -10.17 0.62 46.86
CA SER A 675 -11.12 1.73 46.78
C SER A 675 -12.41 1.38 46.01
N VAL A 676 -13.47 2.17 46.23
CA VAL A 676 -14.75 1.99 45.55
C VAL A 676 -14.62 2.41 44.08
N GLU A 677 -13.82 3.43 43.82
CA GLU A 677 -13.54 4.00 42.50
C GLU A 677 -12.72 3.03 41.62
N ALA A 678 -11.79 2.28 42.20
CA ALA A 678 -11.10 1.19 41.50
C ALA A 678 -12.05 0.04 41.13
N LYS A 679 -12.91 -0.39 42.07
CA LYS A 679 -13.92 -1.44 41.85
C LYS A 679 -14.90 -1.05 40.74
N ASP A 680 -15.39 0.18 40.78
CA ASP A 680 -16.27 0.75 39.76
C ASP A 680 -15.61 0.74 38.38
N LEU A 681 -14.36 1.20 38.27
CA LEU A 681 -13.61 1.16 37.01
C LEU A 681 -13.44 -0.26 36.46
N VAL A 682 -12.97 -1.20 37.30
CA VAL A 682 -12.80 -2.61 36.93
C VAL A 682 -14.13 -3.21 36.44
N SER A 683 -15.24 -2.92 37.13
CA SER A 683 -16.56 -3.41 36.75
C SER A 683 -17.00 -2.93 35.35
N LYS A 684 -16.68 -1.69 34.99
CA LYS A 684 -17.03 -1.07 33.71
C LYS A 684 -16.11 -1.48 32.56
N MET A 685 -14.84 -1.80 32.85
CA MET A 685 -13.88 -2.35 31.88
C MET A 685 -14.13 -3.85 31.59
N LEU A 686 -14.55 -4.61 32.60
CA LEU A 686 -14.91 -6.03 32.50
C LEU A 686 -16.41 -6.27 32.27
N HIS A 687 -17.13 -5.27 31.73
CA HIS A 687 -18.54 -5.45 31.37
C HIS A 687 -18.66 -6.47 30.21
N VAL A 688 -19.51 -7.49 30.39
CA VAL A 688 -19.65 -8.62 29.43
C VAL A 688 -20.11 -8.15 28.05
N ASP A 689 -21.17 -7.33 27.99
CA ASP A 689 -21.59 -6.66 26.76
C ASP A 689 -20.53 -5.63 26.32
N PRO A 690 -19.90 -5.79 25.15
CA PRO A 690 -18.91 -4.86 24.62
C PRO A 690 -19.43 -3.45 24.38
N HIS A 691 -20.73 -3.28 24.07
CA HIS A 691 -21.31 -1.96 23.77
C HIS A 691 -21.56 -1.11 25.03
N ARG A 692 -21.55 -1.75 26.21
CA ARG A 692 -21.64 -1.10 27.52
C ARG A 692 -20.28 -0.93 28.21
N ARG A 693 -19.23 -1.52 27.64
CA ARG A 693 -17.86 -1.39 28.10
C ARG A 693 -17.36 0.03 27.82
N LEU A 694 -16.48 0.54 28.67
CA LEU A 694 -15.85 1.85 28.42
C LEU A 694 -14.98 1.79 27.17
N THR A 695 -14.88 2.92 26.47
CA THR A 695 -13.82 3.20 25.48
C THR A 695 -12.54 3.67 26.19
N ALA A 696 -11.38 3.64 25.51
CA ALA A 696 -10.10 4.10 26.08
C ALA A 696 -10.19 5.52 26.64
N GLY A 697 -10.79 6.46 25.90
CA GLY A 697 -10.98 7.83 26.36
C GLY A 697 -11.97 7.98 27.53
N GLN A 698 -12.96 7.08 27.67
CA GLN A 698 -13.81 7.06 28.86
C GLN A 698 -13.08 6.50 30.10
N VAL A 699 -12.18 5.53 29.93
CA VAL A 699 -11.30 5.05 31.02
C VAL A 699 -10.37 6.17 31.50
N LEU A 700 -9.78 6.95 30.58
CA LEU A 700 -8.91 8.08 30.92
C LEU A 700 -9.65 9.23 31.63
N ARG A 701 -10.95 9.39 31.36
CA ARG A 701 -11.85 10.32 32.05
C ARG A 701 -12.47 9.75 33.34
N HIS A 702 -12.10 8.54 33.76
CA HIS A 702 -12.62 7.96 35.00
C HIS A 702 -11.99 8.65 36.22
N PRO A 703 -12.75 8.96 37.30
CA PRO A 703 -12.21 9.66 38.47
C PRO A 703 -10.94 9.02 39.06
N TRP A 704 -10.89 7.69 39.13
CA TRP A 704 -9.73 6.93 39.61
C TRP A 704 -8.44 7.13 38.78
N VAL A 705 -8.58 7.43 37.48
CA VAL A 705 -7.45 7.68 36.56
C VAL A 705 -7.13 9.17 36.49
N MET A 706 -8.15 10.02 36.40
CA MET A 706 -7.98 11.49 36.40
C MET A 706 -7.33 12.01 37.67
N HIS A 707 -7.71 11.49 38.84
CA HIS A 707 -7.23 11.94 40.14
C HIS A 707 -6.14 11.01 40.72
N ARG A 708 -5.39 10.29 39.87
CA ARG A 708 -4.34 9.34 40.31
C ARG A 708 -3.35 9.90 41.33
N ASP A 709 -3.01 11.19 41.21
CA ASP A 709 -2.06 11.88 42.10
C ASP A 709 -2.62 12.15 43.52
N GLN A 710 -3.93 11.94 43.71
CA GLN A 710 -4.63 12.02 44.99
C GLN A 710 -4.89 10.63 45.60
N LEU A 711 -4.70 9.53 44.85
CA LEU A 711 -4.94 8.17 45.34
C LEU A 711 -4.02 7.80 46.52
N PRO A 712 -4.49 6.94 47.44
CA PRO A 712 -3.70 6.50 48.58
C PRO A 712 -2.42 5.79 48.15
N LYS A 713 -1.35 5.99 48.93
CA LYS A 713 -0.07 5.27 48.82
C LYS A 713 -0.01 4.00 49.68
N TYR A 714 -1.16 3.54 50.19
CA TYR A 714 -1.22 2.33 51.00
C TYR A 714 -0.89 1.11 50.14
N THR A 715 -0.18 0.16 50.72
CA THR A 715 0.18 -1.09 50.06
C THR A 715 -1.06 -1.95 49.87
N LEU A 716 -1.29 -2.39 48.64
CA LEU A 716 -2.34 -3.35 48.31
C LEU A 716 -2.02 -4.71 48.94
N ASN A 717 -3.01 -5.33 49.58
CA ASN A 717 -2.89 -6.72 49.99
C ASN A 717 -3.02 -7.61 48.75
N ARG A 718 -2.02 -8.46 48.47
CA ARG A 718 -1.91 -9.24 47.22
C ARG A 718 -1.35 -10.64 47.49
N GLN A 719 -1.61 -11.57 46.57
CA GLN A 719 -1.12 -12.95 46.68
C GLN A 719 0.36 -13.10 46.24
N ASP A 720 1.21 -13.58 47.15
CA ASP A 720 2.64 -13.87 46.89
C ASP A 720 2.84 -15.19 46.11
N ALA A 721 2.38 -15.26 44.85
CA ALA A 721 2.63 -16.42 43.98
C ALA A 721 2.76 -16.09 42.46
N PRO A 722 3.77 -15.31 42.04
CA PRO A 722 3.80 -14.73 40.68
C PRO A 722 3.70 -15.74 39.52
N HIS A 723 4.29 -16.93 39.67
CA HIS A 723 4.26 -17.97 38.63
C HIS A 723 2.86 -18.55 38.38
N LEU A 724 2.03 -18.70 39.43
CA LEU A 724 0.66 -19.19 39.28
C LEU A 724 -0.21 -18.17 38.54
N VAL A 725 -0.02 -16.88 38.86
CA VAL A 725 -0.71 -15.76 38.20
C VAL A 725 -0.37 -15.71 36.71
N LYS A 726 0.91 -15.85 36.36
CA LYS A 726 1.36 -15.86 34.96
C LYS A 726 0.76 -17.02 34.17
N GLY A 727 0.71 -18.21 34.76
CA GLY A 727 0.06 -19.40 34.18
C GLY A 727 -1.45 -19.22 33.97
N ALA A 728 -2.18 -18.81 35.00
CA ALA A 728 -3.63 -18.54 34.95
C ALA A 728 -3.97 -17.43 33.92
N MET A 729 -3.13 -16.41 33.82
CA MET A 729 -3.33 -15.32 32.88
C MET A 729 -3.03 -15.75 31.43
N ALA A 730 -1.98 -16.55 31.20
CA ALA A 730 -1.71 -17.15 29.91
C ALA A 730 -2.86 -18.08 29.47
N ALA A 731 -3.42 -18.88 30.39
CA ALA A 731 -4.62 -19.68 30.13
C ALA A 731 -5.83 -18.80 29.75
N THR A 732 -6.03 -17.66 30.45
CA THR A 732 -7.11 -16.71 30.15
C THR A 732 -6.99 -16.10 28.74
N TYR A 733 -5.82 -15.60 28.35
CA TYR A 733 -5.60 -15.07 27.00
C TYR A 733 -5.63 -16.16 25.92
N SER A 734 -5.17 -17.37 26.22
CA SER A 734 -5.28 -18.54 25.32
C SER A 734 -6.75 -18.92 25.07
N ALA A 735 -7.58 -18.91 26.11
CA ALA A 735 -9.01 -19.17 26.01
C ALA A 735 -9.75 -18.10 25.19
N LEU A 736 -9.43 -16.82 25.38
CA LEU A 736 -9.95 -15.71 24.59
C LEU A 736 -9.54 -15.77 23.11
N ASN A 737 -8.33 -16.27 22.82
CA ASN A 737 -7.80 -16.40 21.46
C ASN A 737 -8.25 -17.69 20.74
N ARG A 738 -8.89 -18.65 21.43
CA ARG A 738 -9.58 -19.78 20.78
C ARG A 738 -10.83 -19.25 20.09
N ASN A 739 -10.75 -19.04 18.78
CA ASN A 739 -11.93 -18.93 17.92
C ASN A 739 -12.72 -20.25 18.01
N VAL A 740 -13.69 -20.34 18.90
CA VAL A 740 -14.79 -21.30 18.76
C VAL A 740 -15.59 -20.81 17.54
N PRO A 741 -15.58 -21.53 16.40
CA PRO A 741 -16.47 -21.16 15.30
C PRO A 741 -17.91 -21.24 15.83
N PRO A 742 -18.79 -20.27 15.53
CA PRO A 742 -20.18 -20.39 15.92
C PRO A 742 -20.70 -21.72 15.37
N VAL A 743 -21.30 -22.53 16.23
CA VAL A 743 -21.95 -23.78 15.80
C VAL A 743 -23.12 -23.37 14.91
N LEU A 744 -22.88 -23.39 13.60
CA LEU A 744 -23.90 -23.09 12.60
C LEU A 744 -24.95 -24.18 12.71
N GLU A 745 -26.13 -23.82 13.21
CA GLU A 745 -27.29 -24.69 13.09
C GLU A 745 -27.54 -25.06 11.62
N PRO A 746 -28.11 -26.24 11.33
CA PRO A 746 -28.46 -26.62 9.97
C PRO A 746 -29.21 -25.51 9.25
N VAL A 747 -28.88 -25.28 7.97
CA VAL A 747 -29.35 -24.12 7.18
C VAL A 747 -30.89 -23.93 7.23
N GLY A 748 -31.66 -24.99 7.45
CA GLY A 748 -33.11 -24.95 7.65
C GLY A 748 -33.61 -24.17 8.88
N CYS A 749 -32.79 -23.98 9.92
CA CYS A 749 -33.12 -23.15 11.09
C CYS A 749 -33.05 -21.64 10.78
N SER A 750 -32.41 -21.24 9.67
CA SER A 750 -32.35 -19.83 9.28
C SER A 750 -33.73 -19.29 8.91
N THR A 751 -34.09 -18.13 9.45
CA THR A 751 -35.28 -17.36 9.05
C THR A 751 -35.32 -17.05 7.55
N LEU A 752 -34.15 -16.99 6.90
CA LEU A 752 -34.03 -16.82 5.45
C LEU A 752 -34.40 -18.12 4.68
N ALA A 753 -34.08 -19.28 5.24
CA ALA A 753 -34.43 -20.58 4.67
C ALA A 753 -35.91 -20.92 4.87
N GLN A 754 -36.47 -20.63 6.05
CA GLN A 754 -37.91 -20.74 6.32
C GLN A 754 -38.74 -19.91 5.33
N ARG A 755 -38.32 -18.67 5.03
CA ARG A 755 -38.92 -17.82 3.99
C ARG A 755 -38.79 -18.37 2.56
N ARG A 756 -37.81 -19.24 2.27
CA ARG A 756 -37.65 -19.92 0.98
C ARG A 756 -38.48 -21.21 0.89
N GLY A 757 -38.70 -21.91 2.01
CA GLY A 757 -39.60 -23.07 2.07
C GLY A 757 -41.05 -22.71 1.75
N LEU A 758 -41.54 -21.59 2.30
CA LEU A 758 -42.91 -21.10 2.08
C LEU A 758 -43.21 -20.67 0.62
N LYS A 759 -42.20 -20.44 -0.22
CA LYS A 759 -42.38 -20.08 -1.64
C LYS A 759 -42.41 -21.26 -2.62
N LYS A 760 -42.44 -22.50 -2.13
CA LYS A 760 -42.49 -23.72 -2.97
C LYS A 760 -43.83 -24.46 -2.96
N ILE A 761 -44.88 -23.88 -2.40
CA ILE A 761 -46.23 -24.47 -2.42
C ILE A 761 -47.04 -23.88 -3.58
N THR A 762 -47.05 -24.64 -4.69
CA THR A 762 -48.04 -24.70 -5.79
C THR A 762 -48.63 -23.40 -6.36
N SER A 763 -48.25 -23.10 -7.62
CA SER A 763 -49.05 -22.31 -8.58
C SER A 763 -49.54 -23.20 -9.73
N THR A 764 -50.13 -24.35 -9.39
CA THR A 764 -50.78 -25.29 -10.32
C THR A 764 -51.97 -25.96 -9.63
N ALA A 765 -52.95 -25.15 -9.22
CA ALA A 765 -54.30 -25.59 -8.86
C ALA A 765 -55.23 -24.35 -8.82
N LEU A 766 -56.06 -24.23 -9.86
CA LEU A 766 -57.19 -23.29 -10.03
C LEU A 766 -56.89 -21.78 -9.92
#